data_AF-A0A498E4V9-F1
#
_entry.id   AF-A0A498E4V9-F1
#
_cell.length_a   1.000
_cell.length_b   1.000
_cell.length_c   1.000
_cell.angle_alpha   90.00
_cell.angle_beta   90.00
_cell.angle_gamma   90.00
#
_symmetry.space_group_name_H-M   'P 1'
#
loop_
_entity.id
_entity.type
_entity.pdbx_description
1 polymer ?
#
loop_
_entity_poly.entity_id
_entity_poly.type
_entity_poly.pdbx_seq_one_letter_code
_entity_poly.pdbx_strand_id
1 'polypeptide(L)'
;MLRHLADWGRLLPVAHVDLATRGRHGEKPLNVLTRLVFQLNENKRDFPRLTFPTCGLLLIAVSTRVDLSSRERAVQQLREALEAPRGQRGERIQAVLEAFAETAATVLGAPSFAIAPALRLLPTSLGGLGLVSRQRLARLRRRQDGGVPDDFIVNLNMLYNERESAERERAEQVLFDAFVADLQQAYASRSAQRRRTTNCLLLLDNADSPLGGQFLEPLLRAREKADGRDPLLVLATAAARPEALVRREAYGPPRSGTYLECWDGDRRFRPVRVDGVLQVGQLRDLHRREVNRAADETLAQLPDDAAMPDADNGAQWLGWLVHELTRGQPAATAAVLRALRAQTATEPWDERLRRLFTPELVHGMLDRLLPTGTSVELRTMLARAAAAVHLGQAGAARELWREASEAVHADYDRFSGDPLRTMHLTTGDALSDGPHETLHPVLRFLLLRELALADATSDTWDVAHTALSLRASARADAGHDDESWAVAYHDLASGHLEAAATHLDGCFGRIPAEEWCRGLARLRRAPVRTRGGGLPGPPRREFESLVRFLNDPERPRDRRMKAITRLLAASWIAPEPRDEQATDRVGDPYRNPLGDPYAELYPDIREEFLTLRAMVDDEADRHVFLRKSEQYGRQPWW
;
A
#
# COMPACT_ATOMS: atom_id res chain seq x y z
N MET A 1 9.75 1.44 -17.59
CA MET A 1 9.75 2.71 -16.82
C MET A 1 10.99 2.85 -15.94
N LEU A 2 11.25 1.95 -14.97
CA LEU A 2 12.37 2.08 -14.03
C LEU A 2 13.76 2.17 -14.70
N ARG A 3 14.05 1.38 -15.76
CA ARG A 3 15.30 1.53 -16.53
C ARG A 3 15.40 2.89 -17.22
N HIS A 4 14.31 3.39 -17.79
CA HIS A 4 14.27 4.72 -18.42
C HIS A 4 14.44 5.84 -17.40
N LEU A 5 13.83 5.71 -16.21
CA LEU A 5 14.05 6.62 -15.08
C LEU A 5 15.48 6.55 -14.55
N ALA A 6 16.11 5.38 -14.54
CA ALA A 6 17.52 5.21 -14.15
C ALA A 6 18.48 5.86 -15.16
N ASP A 7 18.20 5.73 -16.47
CA ASP A 7 18.95 6.42 -17.52
C ASP A 7 18.75 7.94 -17.44
N TRP A 8 17.52 8.39 -17.17
CA TRP A 8 17.22 9.79 -16.86
C TRP A 8 17.99 10.29 -15.64
N GLY A 9 18.04 9.51 -14.55
CA GLY A 9 18.77 9.83 -13.32
C GLY A 9 20.27 10.00 -13.51
N ARG A 10 20.83 9.39 -14.56
CA ARG A 10 22.23 9.56 -14.95
C ARG A 10 22.50 10.84 -15.73
N LEU A 11 21.53 11.30 -16.51
CA LEU A 11 21.70 12.38 -17.49
C LEU A 11 21.19 13.74 -17.01
N LEU A 12 20.17 13.77 -16.14
CA LEU A 12 19.48 14.99 -15.71
C LEU A 12 19.59 15.23 -14.20
N PRO A 13 19.32 16.46 -13.72
CA PRO A 13 19.19 16.74 -12.29
C PRO A 13 17.97 15.99 -11.75
N VAL A 14 18.26 14.93 -10.98
CA VAL A 14 17.25 14.10 -10.33
C VAL A 14 17.55 14.05 -8.84
N ALA A 15 16.50 14.20 -8.03
CA ALA A 15 16.55 13.95 -6.61
C ALA A 15 15.54 12.88 -6.23
N HIS A 16 15.91 11.99 -5.31
CA HIS A 16 15.10 10.88 -4.85
C HIS A 16 15.14 10.79 -3.32
N VAL A 17 13.95 10.77 -2.72
CA VAL A 17 13.77 10.67 -1.26
C VAL A 17 12.59 9.78 -0.93
N ASP A 18 12.82 8.81 -0.04
CA ASP A 18 11.77 8.08 0.67
C ASP A 18 11.41 8.83 1.95
N LEU A 19 10.21 9.41 1.98
CA LEU A 19 9.74 10.26 3.07
C LEU A 19 9.38 9.47 4.34
N ALA A 20 8.91 8.23 4.20
CA ALA A 20 8.60 7.37 5.34
C ALA A 20 9.87 6.98 6.10
N THR A 21 10.90 6.53 5.38
CA THR A 21 12.18 6.17 6.00
C THR A 21 12.81 7.36 6.72
N ARG A 22 12.72 8.56 6.14
CA ARG A 22 13.27 9.79 6.73
C ARG A 22 12.47 10.25 7.94
N GLY A 23 11.14 10.18 7.88
CA GLY A 23 10.26 10.50 9.01
C GLY A 23 10.54 9.61 10.23
N ARG A 24 10.81 8.32 10.03
CA ARG A 24 11.20 7.39 11.11
C ARG A 24 12.50 7.80 11.83
N HIS A 25 13.41 8.48 11.14
CA HIS A 25 14.62 9.05 11.74
C HIS A 25 14.40 10.42 12.39
N GLY A 26 13.15 10.87 12.52
CA GLY A 26 12.81 12.18 13.08
C GLY A 26 13.24 13.35 12.18
N GLU A 27 13.45 13.10 10.89
CA GLU A 27 13.79 14.18 9.96
C GLU A 27 12.60 15.13 9.77
N LYS A 28 12.91 16.41 9.58
CA LYS A 28 11.93 17.49 9.37
C LYS A 28 11.90 17.92 7.91
N PRO A 29 10.87 18.66 7.43
CA PRO A 29 10.77 19.10 6.04
C PRO A 29 12.04 19.82 5.55
N LEU A 30 12.69 20.60 6.41
CA LEU A 30 13.93 21.29 6.07
C LEU A 30 15.10 20.34 5.75
N ASN A 31 15.20 19.20 6.45
CA ASN A 31 16.23 18.19 6.20
C ASN A 31 16.04 17.58 4.80
N VAL A 32 14.79 17.31 4.44
CA VAL A 32 14.41 16.84 3.11
C VAL A 32 14.78 17.89 2.06
N LEU A 33 14.34 19.14 2.23
CA LEU A 33 14.64 20.24 1.30
C LEU A 33 16.16 20.39 1.08
N THR A 34 16.94 20.40 2.16
CA THR A 34 18.42 20.50 2.08
C THR A 34 19.02 19.37 1.25
N ARG A 35 18.56 18.13 1.47
CA ARG A 35 19.01 16.95 0.72
C ARG A 35 18.64 17.05 -0.76
N LEU A 36 17.43 17.48 -1.06
CA LEU A 36 16.97 17.65 -2.45
C LEU A 36 17.79 18.68 -3.18
N VAL A 37 18.01 19.84 -2.56
CA VAL A 37 18.82 20.91 -3.13
C VAL A 37 20.25 20.44 -3.40
N PHE A 38 20.81 19.64 -2.50
CA PHE A 38 22.14 19.03 -2.68
C PHE A 38 22.19 18.03 -3.84
N GLN A 39 21.22 17.11 -3.93
CA GLN A 39 21.14 16.14 -5.03
C GLN A 39 20.94 16.83 -6.39
N LEU A 40 20.09 17.85 -6.46
CA LEU A 40 19.88 18.65 -7.68
C LEU A 40 21.12 19.48 -8.08
N ASN A 41 21.96 19.83 -7.11
CA ASN A 41 23.20 20.58 -7.33
C ASN A 41 24.38 19.69 -7.79
N GLU A 42 24.21 18.37 -7.83
CA GLU A 42 25.25 17.43 -8.27
C GLU A 42 25.71 17.74 -9.70
N ASN A 43 27.02 17.62 -9.96
CA ASN A 43 27.56 17.87 -11.28
C ASN A 43 27.25 16.69 -12.22
N LYS A 44 26.56 16.97 -13.34
CA LYS A 44 26.25 15.97 -14.38
C LYS A 44 27.01 16.34 -15.65
N ARG A 45 27.51 15.33 -16.38
CA ARG A 45 28.41 15.52 -17.55
C ARG A 45 27.83 16.48 -18.60
N ASP A 46 26.55 16.34 -18.90
CA ASP A 46 25.90 17.07 -20.00
C ASP A 46 24.91 18.16 -19.51
N PHE A 47 24.81 18.37 -18.20
CA PHE A 47 23.84 19.31 -17.62
C PHE A 47 24.53 20.39 -16.77
N PRO A 48 24.36 21.70 -17.08
CA PRO A 48 24.97 22.76 -16.30
C PRO A 48 24.47 22.75 -14.85
N ARG A 49 25.41 22.74 -13.90
CA ARG A 49 25.14 22.71 -12.46
C ARG A 49 24.08 23.73 -12.04
N LEU A 50 23.10 23.28 -11.27
CA LEU A 50 22.08 24.14 -10.67
C LEU A 50 22.66 24.85 -9.45
N THR A 51 22.43 26.15 -9.32
CA THR A 51 22.87 26.95 -8.17
C THR A 51 21.66 27.44 -7.40
N PHE A 52 21.75 27.41 -6.07
CA PHE A 52 20.66 27.79 -5.18
C PHE A 52 21.15 28.87 -4.21
N PRO A 53 21.48 30.08 -4.70
CA PRO A 53 22.14 31.10 -3.89
C PRO A 53 21.25 31.65 -2.78
N THR A 54 19.96 31.91 -3.06
CA THR A 54 19.03 32.47 -2.07
C THR A 54 18.66 31.40 -1.04
N CYS A 55 18.29 30.21 -1.51
CA CYS A 55 17.97 29.08 -0.64
C CYS A 55 19.18 28.68 0.22
N GLY A 56 20.38 28.61 -0.37
CA GLY A 56 21.62 28.31 0.36
C GLY A 56 21.95 29.32 1.46
N LEU A 57 21.77 30.62 1.21
CA LEU A 57 21.95 31.67 2.23
C LEU A 57 20.97 31.50 3.39
N LEU A 58 19.69 31.26 3.08
CA LEU A 58 18.65 31.07 4.11
C LEU A 58 18.85 29.77 4.90
N LEU A 59 19.32 28.70 4.26
CA LEU A 59 19.68 27.45 4.94
C LEU A 59 20.82 27.66 5.93
N ILE A 60 21.88 28.38 5.54
CA ILE A 60 22.98 28.76 6.45
C ILE A 60 22.43 29.56 7.62
N ALA A 61 21.62 30.58 7.34
CA ALA A 61 21.04 31.42 8.37
C ALA A 61 20.22 30.64 9.39
N VAL A 62 19.32 29.75 8.94
CA VAL A 62 18.46 28.96 9.82
C VAL A 62 19.25 27.89 10.60
N SER A 63 20.35 27.39 10.04
CA SER A 63 21.24 26.40 10.70
C SER A 63 22.24 27.01 11.69
N THR A 64 22.42 28.33 11.69
CA THR A 64 23.37 29.02 12.58
C THR A 64 22.77 29.12 13.98
N ARG A 65 23.52 28.72 15.01
CA ARG A 65 23.15 28.98 16.41
C ARG A 65 23.48 30.42 16.73
N VAL A 66 22.46 31.17 17.12
CA VAL A 66 22.58 32.60 17.39
C VAL A 66 22.23 32.84 18.85
N ASP A 67 23.03 33.67 19.51
CA ASP A 67 22.75 34.10 20.87
C ASP A 67 21.60 35.13 20.87
N LEU A 68 20.41 34.65 21.25
CA LEU A 68 19.19 35.45 21.29
C LEU A 68 19.14 36.44 22.46
N SER A 69 20.11 36.40 23.39
CA SER A 69 20.17 37.33 24.52
C SER A 69 20.50 38.77 24.12
N SER A 70 21.05 38.98 22.91
CA SER A 70 21.37 40.30 22.37
C SER A 70 21.18 40.35 20.86
N ARG A 71 20.21 41.14 20.41
CA ARG A 71 19.88 41.33 18.99
C ARG A 71 21.06 41.81 18.14
N GLU A 72 21.92 42.67 18.68
CA GLU A 72 23.12 43.16 17.99
C GLU A 72 24.16 42.05 17.83
N ARG A 73 24.37 41.23 18.87
CA ARG A 73 25.26 40.06 18.79
C ARG A 73 24.73 39.01 17.82
N ALA A 74 23.41 38.84 17.78
CA ALA A 74 22.75 37.93 16.87
C ALA A 74 22.99 38.29 15.39
N VAL A 75 22.82 39.57 15.06
CA VAL A 75 23.13 40.13 13.72
C VAL A 75 24.62 39.94 13.40
N GLN A 76 25.50 40.20 14.36
CA GLN A 76 26.96 40.10 14.16
C GLN A 76 27.42 38.64 13.93
N GLN A 77 26.91 37.68 14.70
CA GLN A 77 27.22 36.24 14.54
C GLN A 77 26.72 35.69 13.19
N LEU A 78 25.52 36.11 12.75
CA LEU A 78 25.00 35.76 11.43
C LEU A 78 25.83 36.39 10.31
N ARG A 79 26.25 37.66 10.45
CA ARG A 79 27.17 38.30 9.48
C ARG A 79 28.51 37.56 9.41
N GLU A 80 29.12 37.21 10.54
CA GLU A 80 30.38 36.47 10.58
C GLU A 80 30.27 35.08 9.93
N ALA A 81 29.15 34.38 10.16
CA ALA A 81 28.86 33.10 9.51
C ALA A 81 28.67 33.24 7.98
N LEU A 82 28.14 34.38 7.52
CA LEU A 82 27.93 34.69 6.10
C LEU A 82 29.19 35.27 5.41
N GLU A 83 30.09 35.93 6.15
CA GLU A 83 31.29 36.63 5.65
C GLU A 83 32.60 35.85 5.80
N ALA A 84 32.61 34.69 6.47
CA ALA A 84 33.81 33.88 6.69
C ALA A 84 34.63 33.61 5.39
N PRO A 85 35.96 33.86 5.36
CA PRO A 85 36.79 33.79 4.16
C PRO A 85 36.89 32.39 3.51
N ARG A 86 36.82 32.36 2.18
CA ARG A 86 36.74 31.16 1.31
C ARG A 86 37.97 30.24 1.24
N GLY A 87 39.10 30.59 1.87
CA GLY A 87 40.40 29.89 1.69
C GLY A 87 40.66 28.69 2.60
N GLN A 88 40.04 28.61 3.78
CA GLN A 88 40.26 27.55 4.79
C GLN A 88 39.20 26.42 4.70
N ARG A 89 38.74 26.11 3.48
CA ARG A 89 37.50 25.36 3.23
C ARG A 89 37.61 23.85 3.43
N GLY A 90 38.80 23.25 3.35
CA GLY A 90 38.99 21.81 3.56
C GLY A 90 39.07 21.45 5.04
N GLU A 91 39.96 22.13 5.76
CA GLU A 91 40.32 21.80 7.15
C GLU A 91 39.23 22.20 8.17
N ARG A 92 38.53 23.33 7.94
CA ARG A 92 37.42 23.72 8.83
C ARG A 92 36.12 22.96 8.57
N ILE A 93 35.86 22.44 7.37
CA ILE A 93 34.71 21.56 7.15
C ILE A 93 34.86 20.29 8.00
N GLN A 94 36.09 19.79 8.12
CA GLN A 94 36.42 18.63 8.95
C GLN A 94 36.39 18.96 10.45
N ALA A 95 36.97 20.08 10.88
CA ALA A 95 36.92 20.52 12.27
C ALA A 95 35.51 20.90 12.76
N VAL A 96 34.67 21.46 11.88
CA VAL A 96 33.24 21.72 12.16
C VAL A 96 32.47 20.40 12.17
N LEU A 97 32.71 19.48 11.25
CA LEU A 97 32.11 18.13 11.31
C LEU A 97 32.48 17.39 12.61
N GLU A 98 33.72 17.49 13.09
CA GLU A 98 34.19 16.88 14.35
C GLU A 98 33.59 17.57 15.59
N ALA A 99 33.61 18.90 15.66
CA ALA A 99 33.04 19.65 16.78
C ALA A 99 31.50 19.50 16.89
N PHE A 100 30.81 19.33 15.77
CA PHE A 100 29.36 19.11 15.73
C PHE A 100 28.96 17.63 15.89
N ALA A 101 29.84 16.68 15.61
CA ALA A 101 29.64 15.26 15.93
C ALA A 101 29.66 15.02 17.45
N GLU A 102 30.51 15.74 18.19
CA GLU A 102 30.56 15.67 19.67
C GLU A 102 29.34 16.31 20.36
N THR A 103 28.67 17.29 19.73
CA THR A 103 27.49 17.98 20.31
C THR A 103 26.14 17.46 19.81
N ALA A 104 26.11 16.54 18.84
CA ALA A 104 24.87 15.91 18.36
C ALA A 104 24.22 14.99 19.42
N ALA A 105 24.95 14.63 20.47
CA ALA A 105 24.46 13.77 21.55
C ALA A 105 23.50 14.47 22.53
N THR A 106 23.37 15.81 22.53
CA THR A 106 22.74 16.54 23.65
C THR A 106 21.52 17.40 23.34
N VAL A 107 21.13 17.66 22.08
CA VAL A 107 19.91 18.46 21.79
C VAL A 107 19.17 17.99 20.53
N LEU A 108 17.91 17.57 20.71
CA LEU A 108 16.93 17.27 19.65
C LEU A 108 16.50 18.56 18.92
N GLY A 109 16.96 18.77 17.68
CA GLY A 109 16.16 19.58 16.72
C GLY A 109 16.84 20.57 15.76
N ALA A 110 18.17 20.78 15.81
CA ALA A 110 18.89 21.64 14.86
C ALA A 110 19.78 20.81 13.92
N PRO A 111 19.75 21.00 12.58
CA PRO A 111 20.49 20.17 11.64
C PRO A 111 21.98 20.57 11.58
N SER A 112 22.79 19.96 12.43
CA SER A 112 24.26 20.11 12.46
C SER A 112 24.96 19.75 11.13
N PHE A 113 24.31 18.97 10.27
CA PHE A 113 24.85 18.53 8.98
C PHE A 113 24.50 19.42 7.78
N ALA A 114 23.65 20.45 7.94
CA ALA A 114 23.16 21.26 6.81
C ALA A 114 24.16 22.33 6.32
N ILE A 115 25.17 22.69 7.13
CA ILE A 115 26.11 23.78 6.84
C ILE A 115 27.06 23.41 5.69
N ALA A 116 27.68 22.22 5.74
CA ALA A 116 28.65 21.80 4.72
C ALA A 116 28.02 21.60 3.31
N PRO A 117 26.80 21.03 3.17
CA PRO A 117 26.06 21.01 1.91
C PRO A 117 25.66 22.41 1.44
N ALA A 118 25.13 23.27 2.33
CA ALA A 118 24.64 24.60 1.95
C ALA A 118 25.75 25.52 1.40
N LEU A 119 26.97 25.41 1.94
CA LEU A 119 28.14 26.12 1.42
C LEU A 119 28.53 25.73 -0.01
N ARG A 120 28.17 24.53 -0.48
CA ARG A 120 28.40 24.06 -1.85
C ARG A 120 27.37 24.62 -2.85
N LEU A 121 26.25 25.14 -2.36
CA LEU A 121 25.15 25.72 -3.17
C LEU A 121 25.41 27.16 -3.60
N LEU A 122 26.32 27.85 -2.90
CA LEU A 122 26.70 29.23 -3.18
C LEU A 122 27.61 29.29 -4.43
N PRO A 123 27.38 30.24 -5.36
CA PRO A 123 28.21 30.39 -6.55
C PRO A 123 29.66 30.76 -6.20
N THR A 124 30.60 30.32 -7.05
CA THR A 124 32.04 30.58 -6.92
C THR A 124 32.41 32.06 -7.12
N SER A 125 31.58 32.85 -7.81
CA SER A 125 31.74 34.30 -7.95
C SER A 125 30.42 35.04 -7.64
N LEU A 126 30.42 35.86 -6.58
CA LEU A 126 29.24 36.61 -6.12
C LEU A 126 28.98 37.92 -6.89
N GLY A 127 29.89 38.35 -7.77
CA GLY A 127 29.88 39.70 -8.34
C GLY A 127 28.62 40.09 -9.12
N GLY A 128 27.98 39.13 -9.83
CA GLY A 128 26.75 39.38 -10.61
C GLY A 128 25.46 38.80 -10.03
N LEU A 129 25.55 37.65 -9.33
CA LEU A 129 24.39 36.97 -8.73
C LEU A 129 23.97 37.59 -7.37
N GLY A 130 24.89 38.28 -6.68
CA GLY A 130 24.61 38.90 -5.38
C GLY A 130 23.55 40.00 -5.42
N LEU A 131 23.49 40.79 -6.51
CA LEU A 131 22.44 41.81 -6.69
C LEU A 131 21.06 41.18 -6.90
N VAL A 132 20.98 40.08 -7.66
CA VAL A 132 19.73 39.36 -7.93
C VAL A 132 19.22 38.68 -6.66
N SER A 133 20.10 38.01 -5.91
CA SER A 133 19.75 37.42 -4.61
C SER A 133 19.34 38.49 -3.59
N ARG A 134 20.01 39.65 -3.55
CA ARG A 134 19.61 40.78 -2.69
C ARG A 134 18.26 41.38 -3.07
N GLN A 135 17.99 41.58 -4.37
CA GLN A 135 16.68 42.06 -4.84
C GLN A 135 15.56 41.07 -4.52
N ARG A 136 15.84 39.76 -4.57
CA ARG A 136 14.86 38.72 -4.25
C ARG A 136 14.63 38.56 -2.76
N LEU A 137 15.67 38.62 -1.94
CA LEU A 137 15.52 38.75 -0.48
C LEU A 137 14.66 39.98 -0.17
N ALA A 138 14.87 41.10 -0.86
CA ALA A 138 14.01 42.28 -0.70
C ALA A 138 12.57 42.07 -1.17
N ARG A 139 12.29 41.21 -2.17
CA ARG A 139 10.93 40.84 -2.61
C ARG A 139 10.24 39.87 -1.64
N LEU A 140 10.93 38.84 -1.17
CA LEU A 140 10.42 37.91 -0.14
C LEU A 140 10.09 38.69 1.13
N ARG A 141 10.98 39.61 1.53
CA ARG A 141 10.77 40.54 2.63
C ARG A 141 9.54 41.43 2.46
N ARG A 142 9.33 42.03 1.28
CA ARG A 142 8.14 42.88 1.01
C ARG A 142 6.82 42.11 1.13
N ARG A 143 6.85 40.77 1.09
CA ARG A 143 5.67 39.91 1.25
C ARG A 143 5.40 39.48 2.70
N GLN A 144 6.31 39.74 3.64
CA GLN A 144 6.24 39.29 5.03
C GLN A 144 6.34 40.43 6.07
N ASP A 145 5.91 41.64 5.71
CA ASP A 145 6.03 42.89 6.49
C ASP A 145 7.46 43.45 6.66
N GLY A 146 7.60 44.73 6.33
CA GLY A 146 8.86 45.37 5.95
C GLY A 146 9.82 45.71 7.10
N GLY A 147 10.95 45.01 7.19
CA GLY A 147 12.13 45.37 8.00
C GLY A 147 13.42 45.61 7.17
N VAL A 148 14.56 45.87 7.83
CA VAL A 148 15.91 45.97 7.20
C VAL A 148 16.38 44.56 6.73
N PRO A 149 17.18 44.39 5.65
CA PRO A 149 17.52 43.06 5.13
C PRO A 149 18.20 42.11 6.13
N ASP A 150 19.04 42.64 7.02
CA ASP A 150 19.72 41.85 8.05
C ASP A 150 18.74 41.43 9.16
N ASP A 151 17.72 42.25 9.44
CA ASP A 151 16.64 41.90 10.37
C ASP A 151 15.79 40.74 9.84
N PHE A 152 15.60 40.62 8.52
CA PHE A 152 14.82 39.52 7.95
C PHE A 152 15.49 38.15 8.16
N ILE A 153 16.81 38.07 8.01
CA ILE A 153 17.58 36.83 8.18
C ILE A 153 17.59 36.42 9.66
N VAL A 154 17.78 37.39 10.56
CA VAL A 154 17.71 37.17 12.02
C VAL A 154 16.30 36.76 12.42
N ASN A 155 15.26 37.44 11.93
CA ASN A 155 13.87 37.08 12.19
C ASN A 155 13.56 35.66 11.72
N LEU A 156 14.01 35.27 10.52
CA LEU A 156 13.83 33.91 10.02
C LEU A 156 14.53 32.85 10.91
N ASN A 157 15.74 33.15 11.40
CA ASN A 157 16.43 32.27 12.35
C ASN A 157 15.67 32.17 13.69
N MET A 158 15.13 33.27 14.21
CA MET A 158 14.30 33.27 15.42
C MET A 158 13.04 32.43 15.21
N LEU A 159 12.23 32.73 14.19
CA LEU A 159 10.98 32.02 13.89
C LEU A 159 11.18 30.51 13.73
N TYR A 160 12.29 30.08 13.15
CA TYR A 160 12.57 28.65 13.00
C TYR A 160 12.99 27.94 14.31
N ASN A 161 13.68 28.67 15.20
CA ASN A 161 14.19 28.15 16.47
C ASN A 161 13.22 28.39 17.65
N GLU A 162 12.14 29.13 17.43
CA GLU A 162 11.04 29.27 18.37
C GLU A 162 10.31 27.94 18.61
N ARG A 163 9.68 27.83 19.79
CA ARG A 163 9.00 26.59 20.22
C ARG A 163 7.63 26.40 19.59
N GLU A 164 7.05 27.45 18.99
CA GLU A 164 5.73 27.39 18.35
C GLU A 164 5.81 26.78 16.94
N SER A 165 4.96 25.80 16.66
CA SER A 165 4.92 25.11 15.36
C SER A 165 4.55 26.04 14.21
N ALA A 166 3.64 27.00 14.44
CA ALA A 166 3.16 27.91 13.42
C ALA A 166 4.25 28.85 12.88
N GLU A 167 5.11 29.38 13.75
CA GLU A 167 6.21 30.26 13.34
C GLU A 167 7.31 29.49 12.58
N ARG A 168 7.57 28.25 13.00
CA ARG A 168 8.45 27.33 12.28
C ARG A 168 7.93 27.04 10.87
N GLU A 169 6.63 26.75 10.72
CA GLU A 169 6.01 26.50 9.41
C GLU A 169 6.12 27.71 8.48
N ARG A 170 5.97 28.94 9.02
CA ARG A 170 6.19 30.17 8.26
C ARG A 170 7.63 30.30 7.78
N ALA A 171 8.60 30.01 8.63
CA ALA A 171 10.01 30.03 8.27
C ALA A 171 10.35 28.97 7.21
N GLU A 172 9.78 27.77 7.33
CA GLU A 172 9.91 26.71 6.33
C GLU A 172 9.31 27.16 4.98
N GLN A 173 8.13 27.77 4.97
CA GLN A 173 7.53 28.30 3.74
C GLN A 173 8.45 29.28 2.99
N VAL A 174 9.17 30.16 3.70
CA VAL A 174 10.13 31.10 3.07
C VAL A 174 11.27 30.36 2.36
N LEU A 175 11.76 29.27 2.95
CA LEU A 175 12.81 28.44 2.37
C LEU A 175 12.33 27.73 1.10
N PHE A 176 11.09 27.22 1.07
CA PHE A 176 10.48 26.64 -0.13
C PHE A 176 10.25 27.70 -1.23
N ASP A 177 9.78 28.89 -0.86
CA ASP A 177 9.61 30.01 -1.79
C ASP A 177 10.96 30.39 -2.44
N ALA A 178 12.03 30.44 -1.64
CA ALA A 178 13.39 30.71 -2.12
C ALA A 178 13.94 29.60 -3.02
N PHE A 179 13.67 28.33 -2.70
CA PHE A 179 14.05 27.17 -3.51
C PHE A 179 13.43 27.21 -4.90
N VAL A 180 12.10 27.34 -5.00
CA VAL A 180 11.38 27.38 -6.28
C VAL A 180 11.85 28.59 -7.10
N ALA A 181 12.02 29.74 -6.45
CA ALA A 181 12.49 30.95 -7.13
C ALA A 181 13.89 30.77 -7.72
N ASP A 182 14.86 30.23 -6.96
CA ASP A 182 16.21 29.96 -7.45
C ASP A 182 16.20 28.99 -8.64
N LEU A 183 15.34 27.97 -8.58
CA LEU A 183 15.18 27.01 -9.67
C LEU A 183 14.62 27.66 -10.95
N GLN A 184 13.57 28.46 -10.85
CA GLN A 184 13.03 29.22 -11.98
C GLN A 184 14.09 30.15 -12.59
N GLN A 185 14.91 30.80 -11.76
CA GLN A 185 15.99 31.68 -12.24
C GLN A 185 17.06 30.90 -13.01
N ALA A 186 17.44 29.73 -12.51
CA ALA A 186 18.38 28.87 -13.19
C ALA A 186 17.88 28.55 -14.61
N TYR A 187 16.58 28.33 -14.78
CA TYR A 187 15.96 28.03 -16.07
C TYR A 187 15.66 29.25 -16.96
N ALA A 188 15.44 30.43 -16.39
CA ALA A 188 15.09 31.65 -17.13
C ALA A 188 16.29 32.36 -17.79
N SER A 189 17.54 32.04 -17.42
CA SER A 189 18.71 32.76 -17.95
C SER A 189 18.99 32.43 -19.43
N ARG A 190 19.32 33.44 -20.25
CA ARG A 190 19.54 33.29 -21.71
C ARG A 190 20.60 32.25 -22.09
N SER A 191 21.63 32.06 -21.27
CA SER A 191 22.67 31.04 -21.47
C SER A 191 22.18 29.64 -21.09
N ALA A 192 21.33 29.53 -20.06
CA ALA A 192 20.72 28.27 -19.65
C ALA A 192 19.63 27.81 -20.63
N GLN A 193 18.87 28.72 -21.21
CA GLN A 193 17.77 28.41 -22.13
C GLN A 193 18.23 27.70 -23.40
N ARG A 194 19.53 27.82 -23.77
CA ARG A 194 20.14 27.09 -24.89
C ARG A 194 20.62 25.67 -24.54
N ARG A 195 20.79 25.34 -23.25
CA ARG A 195 21.35 24.04 -22.79
C ARG A 195 20.40 23.24 -21.89
N ARG A 196 19.41 23.89 -21.27
CA ARG A 196 18.42 23.29 -20.37
C ARG A 196 17.11 23.09 -21.13
N THR A 197 17.04 22.00 -21.89
CA THR A 197 15.87 21.62 -22.71
C THR A 197 14.88 20.73 -21.98
N THR A 198 15.19 20.31 -20.74
CA THR A 198 14.41 19.35 -19.94
C THR A 198 14.21 19.83 -18.50
N ASN A 199 13.10 19.41 -17.88
CA ASN A 199 12.77 19.71 -16.49
C ASN A 199 13.65 18.92 -15.50
N CYS A 200 13.83 19.45 -14.29
CA CYS A 200 14.34 18.70 -13.15
C CYS A 200 13.30 17.67 -12.69
N LEU A 201 13.77 16.54 -12.17
CA LEU A 201 12.89 15.49 -11.66
C LEU A 201 13.08 15.30 -10.15
N LEU A 202 11.98 15.32 -9.42
CA LEU A 202 11.91 14.99 -8.00
C LEU A 202 11.06 13.73 -7.83
N LEU A 203 11.66 12.67 -7.31
CA LEU A 203 11.01 11.40 -6.99
C LEU A 203 10.80 11.32 -5.47
N LEU A 204 9.54 11.32 -5.04
CA LEU A 204 9.16 11.22 -3.64
C LEU A 204 8.43 9.90 -3.41
N ASP A 205 8.99 9.04 -2.57
CA ASP A 205 8.32 7.81 -2.15
C ASP A 205 7.63 8.00 -0.80
N ASN A 206 6.47 7.34 -0.63
CA ASN A 206 5.68 7.32 0.60
C ASN A 206 5.23 8.73 1.06
N ALA A 207 4.67 9.48 0.12
CA ALA A 207 4.19 10.84 0.33
C ALA A 207 2.99 10.95 1.29
N ASP A 208 2.32 9.83 1.57
CA ASP A 208 1.27 9.68 2.58
C ASP A 208 1.81 9.60 4.02
N SER A 209 3.13 9.53 4.22
CA SER A 209 3.72 9.64 5.55
C SER A 209 3.50 11.04 6.17
N PRO A 210 3.55 11.18 7.52
CA PRO A 210 3.44 12.48 8.18
C PRO A 210 4.45 13.53 7.68
N LEU A 211 5.71 13.10 7.45
CA LEU A 211 6.73 13.97 6.86
C LEU A 211 6.40 14.35 5.42
N GLY A 212 5.78 13.45 4.65
CA GLY A 212 5.34 13.72 3.29
C GLY A 212 4.28 14.81 3.21
N GLY A 213 3.27 14.78 4.09
CA GLY A 213 2.28 15.86 4.21
C GLY A 213 2.94 17.20 4.57
N GLN A 214 3.81 17.20 5.60
CA GLN A 214 4.54 18.39 6.06
C GLN A 214 5.50 18.96 5.00
N PHE A 215 5.99 18.13 4.08
CA PHE A 215 6.88 18.55 3.00
C PHE A 215 6.14 19.00 1.73
N LEU A 216 5.11 18.26 1.31
CA LEU A 216 4.37 18.54 0.08
C LEU A 216 3.55 19.83 0.17
N GLU A 217 2.93 20.09 1.33
CA GLU A 217 2.10 21.27 1.52
C GLU A 217 2.85 22.60 1.25
N PRO A 218 4.01 22.88 1.89
CA PRO A 218 4.74 24.12 1.61
C PRO A 218 5.34 24.16 0.21
N LEU A 219 5.71 23.01 -0.38
CA LEU A 219 6.19 22.93 -1.76
C LEU A 219 5.09 23.31 -2.76
N LEU A 220 3.88 22.80 -2.58
CA LEU A 220 2.74 23.12 -3.44
C LEU A 220 2.36 24.60 -3.32
N ARG A 221 2.29 25.14 -2.10
CA ARG A 221 2.06 26.58 -1.86
C ARG A 221 3.12 27.46 -2.51
N ALA A 222 4.39 27.07 -2.45
CA ALA A 222 5.48 27.80 -3.08
C ALA A 222 5.33 27.81 -4.61
N ARG A 223 4.92 26.68 -5.22
CA ARG A 223 4.69 26.55 -6.66
C ARG A 223 3.48 27.36 -7.13
N GLU A 224 2.41 27.42 -6.36
CA GLU A 224 1.22 28.23 -6.67
C GLU A 224 1.50 29.73 -6.68
N LYS A 225 2.35 30.20 -5.76
CA LYS A 225 2.78 31.60 -5.70
C LYS A 225 3.79 31.99 -6.79
N ALA A 226 4.39 31.01 -7.46
CA ALA A 226 5.51 31.25 -8.35
C ALA A 226 5.02 31.60 -9.76
N ASP A 227 5.21 32.86 -10.16
CA ASP A 227 4.91 33.30 -11.52
C ASP A 227 6.00 32.82 -12.51
N GLY A 228 5.62 32.02 -13.50
CA GLY A 228 6.51 31.61 -14.60
C GLY A 228 6.40 30.15 -14.99
N ARG A 229 7.31 29.69 -15.85
CA ARG A 229 7.40 28.25 -16.20
C ARG A 229 7.95 27.49 -15.01
N ASP A 230 7.30 26.40 -14.64
CA ASP A 230 7.78 25.50 -13.60
C ASP A 230 8.76 24.46 -14.18
N PRO A 231 10.06 24.55 -13.86
CA PRO A 231 11.04 23.59 -14.34
C PRO A 231 11.12 22.32 -13.49
N LEU A 232 10.30 22.18 -12.43
CA LEU A 232 10.31 21.04 -11.52
C LEU A 232 9.15 20.08 -11.83
N LEU A 233 9.49 18.87 -12.27
CA LEU A 233 8.55 17.76 -12.31
C LEU A 233 8.68 16.97 -10.99
N VAL A 234 7.59 16.89 -10.23
CA VAL A 234 7.51 16.08 -9.01
C VAL A 234 6.65 14.86 -9.30
N LEU A 235 7.21 13.67 -9.08
CA LEU A 235 6.48 12.41 -9.05
C LEU A 235 6.48 11.92 -7.60
N ALA A 236 5.30 11.95 -6.97
CA ALA A 236 5.09 11.47 -5.61
C ALA A 236 4.28 10.17 -5.65
N THR A 237 4.80 9.12 -5.01
CA THR A 237 4.08 7.86 -4.82
C THR A 237 3.53 7.81 -3.39
N ALA A 238 2.34 7.24 -3.24
CA ALA A 238 1.66 7.15 -1.96
C ALA A 238 0.83 5.85 -1.91
N ALA A 239 0.78 5.21 -0.75
CA ALA A 239 -0.07 4.04 -0.52
C ALA A 239 -1.48 4.41 -0.02
N ALA A 240 -1.62 5.60 0.56
CA ALA A 240 -2.89 6.20 0.97
C ALA A 240 -3.02 7.63 0.43
N ARG A 241 -4.15 8.29 0.67
CA ARG A 241 -4.33 9.71 0.30
C ARG A 241 -3.39 10.58 1.14
N PRO A 242 -2.45 11.33 0.53
CA PRO A 242 -1.63 12.27 1.28
C PRO A 242 -2.51 13.39 1.87
N GLU A 243 -2.19 13.87 3.06
CA GLU A 243 -2.96 14.94 3.72
C GLU A 243 -3.05 16.22 2.86
N ALA A 244 -1.99 16.53 2.12
CA ALA A 244 -1.96 17.67 1.19
C ALA A 244 -3.00 17.55 0.07
N LEU A 245 -3.36 16.33 -0.35
CA LEU A 245 -4.43 16.09 -1.30
C LEU A 245 -5.81 16.26 -0.62
N VAL A 246 -6.00 15.65 0.55
CA VAL A 246 -7.26 15.73 1.32
C VAL A 246 -7.65 17.19 1.62
N ARG A 247 -6.71 18.04 2.00
CA ARG A 247 -6.96 19.47 2.28
C ARG A 247 -7.46 20.24 1.05
N ARG A 248 -7.00 19.86 -0.16
CA ARG A 248 -7.41 20.49 -1.42
C ARG A 248 -8.78 20.00 -1.91
N GLU A 249 -9.17 18.80 -1.48
CA GLU A 249 -10.46 18.18 -1.79
C GLU A 249 -11.62 18.68 -0.93
N ALA A 250 -11.35 19.45 0.14
CA ALA A 250 -12.35 19.85 1.15
C ALA A 250 -13.61 20.56 0.61
N TYR A 251 -13.73 20.76 -0.71
CA TYR A 251 -14.97 21.06 -1.42
C TYR A 251 -15.72 19.79 -1.88
N GLY A 252 -16.23 19.01 -0.91
CA GLY A 252 -17.26 17.97 -1.12
C GLY A 252 -16.77 16.51 -1.14
N PRO A 253 -17.68 15.53 -0.96
CA PRO A 253 -17.31 14.11 -1.00
C PRO A 253 -16.76 13.72 -2.38
N PRO A 254 -15.80 12.77 -2.44
CA PRO A 254 -15.25 12.30 -3.71
C PRO A 254 -16.39 11.77 -4.57
N ARG A 255 -16.59 12.37 -5.74
CA ARG A 255 -17.59 11.88 -6.70
C ARG A 255 -17.02 10.64 -7.40
N SER A 256 -17.86 9.65 -7.67
CA SER A 256 -17.55 8.61 -8.67
C SER A 256 -17.20 9.30 -10.01
N GLY A 257 -16.22 8.80 -10.77
CA GLY A 257 -15.65 9.49 -11.94
C GLY A 257 -14.39 10.34 -11.68
N THR A 258 -13.82 10.29 -10.46
CA THR A 258 -12.62 11.07 -10.09
C THR A 258 -11.33 10.26 -10.21
N TYR A 259 -10.20 10.75 -9.70
CA TYR A 259 -8.91 10.02 -9.72
C TYR A 259 -8.92 8.70 -8.94
N LEU A 260 -9.96 8.46 -8.13
CA LEU A 260 -10.25 7.20 -7.43
C LEU A 260 -10.78 6.11 -8.35
N GLU A 261 -11.16 6.44 -9.59
CA GLU A 261 -11.33 5.42 -10.61
C GLU A 261 -9.95 5.01 -11.09
N CYS A 262 -9.60 3.76 -10.79
CA CYS A 262 -8.33 3.20 -11.23
C CYS A 262 -8.19 3.35 -12.74
N TRP A 263 -6.97 3.64 -13.19
CA TRP A 263 -6.71 3.82 -14.60
C TRP A 263 -6.88 2.47 -15.34
N ASP A 264 -8.02 2.31 -16.02
CA ASP A 264 -8.48 1.05 -16.64
C ASP A 264 -8.23 0.96 -18.17
N GLY A 265 -7.38 1.84 -18.70
CA GLY A 265 -7.09 1.83 -20.14
C GLY A 265 -5.95 0.88 -20.52
N ASP A 266 -6.09 0.14 -21.63
CA ASP A 266 -4.98 -0.54 -22.35
C ASP A 266 -3.86 0.41 -22.85
N ARG A 267 -3.95 1.70 -22.55
CA ARG A 267 -3.13 2.79 -23.13
C ARG A 267 -1.98 3.21 -22.20
N ARG A 268 -1.52 4.46 -22.26
CA ARG A 268 -0.54 5.03 -21.32
C ARG A 268 -1.27 5.59 -20.10
N PHE A 269 -0.69 5.45 -18.89
CA PHE A 269 -1.18 6.07 -17.65
C PHE A 269 -1.51 7.55 -17.86
N ARG A 270 -2.73 7.96 -17.48
CA ARG A 270 -3.22 9.35 -17.61
C ARG A 270 -3.71 9.83 -16.24
N PRO A 271 -2.93 10.63 -15.50
CA PRO A 271 -3.40 11.20 -14.25
C PRO A 271 -4.49 12.25 -14.51
N VAL A 272 -5.41 12.38 -13.56
CA VAL A 272 -6.48 13.38 -13.54
C VAL A 272 -5.95 14.66 -12.90
N ARG A 273 -6.33 15.81 -13.46
CA ARG A 273 -5.96 17.12 -12.92
C ARG A 273 -6.86 17.46 -11.74
N VAL A 274 -6.27 17.66 -10.55
CA VAL A 274 -6.97 18.16 -9.37
C VAL A 274 -7.03 19.68 -9.41
N ASP A 275 -5.90 20.34 -9.71
CA ASP A 275 -5.80 21.80 -9.79
C ASP A 275 -4.69 22.27 -10.75
N GLY A 276 -4.27 23.54 -10.63
CA GLY A 276 -3.20 24.16 -11.41
C GLY A 276 -1.87 23.41 -11.42
N VAL A 277 -1.50 22.78 -10.29
CA VAL A 277 -0.15 22.27 -9.98
C VAL A 277 -0.14 20.78 -9.61
N LEU A 278 -1.31 20.18 -9.36
CA LEU A 278 -1.47 18.80 -8.90
C LEU A 278 -2.24 17.94 -9.90
N GLN A 279 -1.66 16.80 -10.23
CA GLN A 279 -2.29 15.72 -11.00
C GLN A 279 -2.16 14.43 -10.22
N VAL A 280 -3.23 13.65 -10.16
CA VAL A 280 -3.34 12.42 -9.36
C VAL A 280 -3.91 11.32 -10.23
N GLY A 281 -3.39 10.10 -10.08
CA GLY A 281 -4.01 8.92 -10.68
C GLY A 281 -3.70 7.69 -9.85
N GLN A 282 -4.71 6.85 -9.66
CA GLN A 282 -4.54 5.56 -9.02
C GLN A 282 -3.98 4.54 -10.01
N LEU A 283 -2.95 3.82 -9.59
CA LEU A 283 -2.46 2.65 -10.31
C LEU A 283 -3.41 1.48 -10.06
N ARG A 284 -3.77 0.75 -11.13
CA ARG A 284 -4.54 -0.48 -11.03
C ARG A 284 -3.65 -1.67 -10.66
N ASP A 285 -4.28 -2.73 -10.20
CA ASP A 285 -3.65 -4.04 -10.09
C ASP A 285 -3.35 -4.63 -11.47
N LEU A 286 -2.38 -5.55 -11.52
CA LEU A 286 -1.97 -6.24 -12.74
C LEU A 286 -3.06 -7.20 -13.21
N HIS A 287 -3.40 -7.16 -14.49
CA HIS A 287 -4.29 -8.15 -15.05
C HIS A 287 -3.61 -9.52 -15.12
N ARG A 288 -4.40 -10.60 -15.13
CA ARG A 288 -3.90 -11.98 -15.27
C ARG A 288 -2.89 -12.16 -16.42
N ARG A 289 -3.07 -11.48 -17.56
CA ARG A 289 -2.11 -11.54 -18.69
C ARG A 289 -0.74 -10.94 -18.35
N GLU A 290 -0.71 -9.87 -17.55
CA GLU A 290 0.54 -9.22 -17.11
C GLU A 290 1.24 -10.08 -16.06
N VAL A 291 0.48 -10.71 -15.16
CA VAL A 291 1.01 -11.68 -14.19
C VAL A 291 1.55 -12.92 -14.90
N ASN A 292 0.85 -13.46 -15.90
CA ASN A 292 1.35 -14.57 -16.73
C ASN A 292 2.67 -14.23 -17.41
N ARG A 293 2.83 -12.99 -17.91
CA ARG A 293 4.11 -12.54 -18.50
C ARG A 293 5.22 -12.49 -17.45
N ALA A 294 4.93 -11.96 -16.25
CA ALA A 294 5.90 -11.94 -15.16
C ALA A 294 6.26 -13.35 -14.67
N ALA A 295 5.32 -14.29 -14.69
CA ALA A 295 5.54 -15.70 -14.39
C ALA A 295 6.43 -16.37 -15.44
N ASP A 296 6.17 -16.14 -16.73
CA ASP A 296 7.00 -16.61 -17.84
C ASP A 296 8.44 -16.08 -17.73
N GLU A 297 8.61 -14.78 -17.50
CA GLU A 297 9.93 -14.17 -17.23
C GLU A 297 10.62 -14.77 -16.00
N THR A 298 9.86 -15.17 -14.98
CA THR A 298 10.40 -15.79 -13.76
C THR A 298 10.89 -17.22 -14.04
N LEU A 299 10.11 -18.01 -14.77
CA LEU A 299 10.48 -19.37 -15.17
C LEU A 299 11.68 -19.38 -16.12
N ALA A 300 11.74 -18.45 -17.08
CA ALA A 300 12.85 -18.32 -18.02
C ALA A 300 14.19 -17.91 -17.37
N GLN A 301 14.16 -17.45 -16.11
CA GLN A 301 15.35 -17.08 -15.34
C GLN A 301 15.83 -18.19 -14.41
N LEU A 302 15.14 -19.34 -14.38
CA LEU A 302 15.59 -20.49 -13.62
C LEU A 302 16.75 -21.19 -14.33
N PRO A 303 17.63 -21.89 -13.59
CA PRO A 303 18.64 -22.78 -14.16
C PRO A 303 18.02 -23.89 -15.03
N ASP A 304 18.77 -24.42 -16.00
CA ASP A 304 18.30 -25.46 -16.93
C ASP A 304 17.92 -26.78 -16.24
N ASP A 305 18.48 -27.07 -15.07
CA ASP A 305 18.20 -28.26 -14.25
C ASP A 305 17.07 -28.04 -13.22
N ALA A 306 16.40 -26.88 -13.27
CA ALA A 306 15.33 -26.57 -12.34
C ALA A 306 14.10 -27.46 -12.54
N ALA A 307 13.46 -27.84 -11.43
CA ALA A 307 12.15 -28.47 -11.47
C ALA A 307 11.11 -27.50 -12.05
N MET A 308 10.35 -27.97 -13.04
CA MET A 308 9.25 -27.23 -13.65
C MET A 308 7.91 -27.60 -13.01
N PRO A 309 6.89 -26.73 -13.07
CA PRO A 309 5.56 -27.06 -12.57
C PRO A 309 4.97 -28.26 -13.33
N ASP A 310 4.28 -29.15 -12.61
CA ASP A 310 3.59 -30.31 -13.19
C ASP A 310 2.24 -29.88 -13.78
N ALA A 311 2.30 -29.04 -14.81
CA ALA A 311 1.15 -28.52 -15.53
C ALA A 311 1.47 -28.39 -17.01
N ASP A 312 0.47 -28.63 -17.87
CA ASP A 312 0.59 -28.53 -19.33
C ASP A 312 1.19 -27.19 -19.81
N ASN A 313 0.96 -26.11 -19.03
CA ASN A 313 1.56 -24.81 -19.26
C ASN A 313 1.97 -24.16 -17.93
N GLY A 314 3.23 -24.36 -17.54
CA GLY A 314 3.77 -23.85 -16.28
C GLY A 314 3.65 -22.34 -16.09
N ALA A 315 3.77 -21.54 -17.15
CA ALA A 315 3.64 -20.08 -17.07
C ALA A 315 2.20 -19.63 -16.83
N GLN A 316 1.22 -20.26 -17.49
CA GLN A 316 -0.20 -19.99 -17.24
C GLN A 316 -0.64 -20.49 -15.87
N TRP A 317 -0.17 -21.65 -15.44
CA TRP A 317 -0.43 -22.20 -14.11
C TRP A 317 0.11 -21.27 -13.02
N LEU A 318 1.41 -20.91 -13.09
CA LEU A 318 2.03 -20.03 -12.10
C LEU A 318 1.41 -18.63 -12.12
N GLY A 319 1.17 -18.09 -13.32
CA GLY A 319 0.55 -16.78 -13.48
C GLY A 319 -0.88 -16.72 -12.96
N TRP A 320 -1.68 -17.77 -13.18
CA TRP A 320 -3.00 -17.91 -12.57
C TRP A 320 -2.91 -17.99 -11.05
N LEU A 321 -2.09 -18.89 -10.50
CA LEU A 321 -1.97 -19.10 -9.06
C LEU A 321 -1.55 -17.81 -8.35
N VAL A 322 -0.53 -17.12 -8.88
CA VAL A 322 -0.07 -15.84 -8.31
C VAL A 322 -1.14 -14.77 -8.44
N HIS A 323 -1.81 -14.68 -9.59
CA HIS A 323 -2.91 -13.72 -9.76
C HIS A 323 -4.08 -13.99 -8.81
N GLU A 324 -4.48 -15.24 -8.57
CA GLU A 324 -5.54 -15.54 -7.63
C GLU A 324 -5.16 -15.16 -6.19
N LEU A 325 -3.89 -15.36 -5.81
CA LEU A 325 -3.39 -14.97 -4.49
C LEU A 325 -3.28 -13.47 -4.30
N THR A 326 -2.75 -12.78 -5.29
CA THR A 326 -2.40 -11.37 -5.17
C THR A 326 -3.45 -10.45 -5.75
N ARG A 327 -4.44 -10.98 -6.48
CA ARG A 327 -5.32 -10.24 -7.40
C ARG A 327 -4.57 -9.26 -8.31
N GLY A 328 -3.30 -9.55 -8.61
CA GLY A 328 -2.45 -8.67 -9.40
C GLY A 328 -1.84 -7.50 -8.64
N GLN A 329 -2.01 -7.41 -7.32
CA GLN A 329 -1.39 -6.34 -6.53
C GLN A 329 0.11 -6.30 -6.81
N PRO A 330 0.68 -5.19 -7.35
CA PRO A 330 2.01 -5.22 -7.96
C PRO A 330 3.14 -5.59 -7.00
N ALA A 331 3.10 -5.07 -5.77
CA ALA A 331 4.13 -5.32 -4.76
C ALA A 331 4.08 -6.77 -4.27
N ALA A 332 2.88 -7.31 -4.07
CA ALA A 332 2.65 -8.67 -3.64
C ALA A 332 3.00 -9.67 -4.74
N THR A 333 2.59 -9.42 -5.99
CA THR A 333 2.94 -10.24 -7.17
C THR A 333 4.45 -10.34 -7.32
N ALA A 334 5.15 -9.20 -7.26
CA ALA A 334 6.60 -9.18 -7.33
C ALA A 334 7.27 -9.88 -6.12
N ALA A 335 6.70 -9.75 -4.92
CA ALA A 335 7.22 -10.40 -3.72
C ALA A 335 7.08 -11.93 -3.80
N VAL A 336 5.91 -12.43 -4.18
CA VAL A 336 5.62 -13.87 -4.33
C VAL A 336 6.51 -14.50 -5.41
N LEU A 337 6.55 -13.93 -6.62
CA LEU A 337 7.39 -14.45 -7.70
C LEU A 337 8.88 -14.45 -7.32
N ARG A 338 9.35 -13.39 -6.65
CA ARG A 338 10.74 -13.32 -6.17
C ARG A 338 11.01 -14.37 -5.10
N ALA A 339 10.10 -14.58 -4.16
CA ALA A 339 10.23 -15.57 -3.10
C ALA A 339 10.29 -16.99 -3.70
N LEU A 340 9.39 -17.34 -4.62
CA LEU A 340 9.39 -18.64 -5.30
C LEU A 340 10.67 -18.89 -6.10
N ARG A 341 11.19 -17.86 -6.78
CA ARG A 341 12.45 -17.94 -7.54
C ARG A 341 13.69 -18.07 -6.64
N ALA A 342 13.64 -17.54 -5.42
CA ALA A 342 14.77 -17.57 -4.48
C ALA A 342 14.94 -18.94 -3.79
N GLN A 343 13.96 -19.83 -3.88
CA GLN A 343 14.01 -21.19 -3.34
C GLN A 343 14.88 -22.12 -4.20
N THR A 344 15.18 -23.31 -3.67
CA THR A 344 16.06 -24.29 -4.31
C THR A 344 15.51 -24.71 -5.68
N ALA A 345 16.33 -24.58 -6.74
CA ALA A 345 15.90 -24.80 -8.12
C ALA A 345 15.45 -26.24 -8.42
N THR A 346 15.96 -27.25 -7.71
CA THR A 346 15.58 -28.66 -7.90
C THR A 346 14.35 -29.07 -7.09
N GLU A 347 13.84 -28.20 -6.22
CA GLU A 347 12.71 -28.52 -5.35
C GLU A 347 11.39 -28.48 -6.14
N PRO A 348 10.52 -29.50 -5.98
CA PRO A 348 9.19 -29.53 -6.57
C PRO A 348 8.34 -28.30 -6.22
N TRP A 349 7.49 -27.88 -7.16
CA TRP A 349 6.73 -26.63 -7.02
C TRP A 349 5.67 -26.66 -5.93
N ASP A 350 5.09 -27.83 -5.65
CA ASP A 350 4.19 -28.00 -4.52
C ASP A 350 4.91 -27.66 -3.20
N GLU A 351 6.12 -28.18 -3.00
CA GLU A 351 6.92 -27.89 -1.81
C GLU A 351 7.35 -26.42 -1.74
N ARG A 352 7.65 -25.80 -2.88
CA ARG A 352 7.95 -24.35 -2.91
C ARG A 352 6.76 -23.50 -2.46
N LEU A 353 5.56 -23.88 -2.88
CA LEU A 353 4.33 -23.22 -2.47
C LEU A 353 4.07 -23.41 -0.97
N ARG A 354 4.33 -24.62 -0.43
CA ARG A 354 4.19 -24.90 1.01
C ARG A 354 5.05 -23.99 1.88
N ARG A 355 6.23 -23.59 1.38
CA ARG A 355 7.21 -22.75 2.09
C ARG A 355 7.13 -21.27 1.75
N LEU A 356 6.24 -20.87 0.85
CA LEU A 356 6.20 -19.51 0.30
C LEU A 356 6.01 -18.45 1.40
N PHE A 357 5.00 -18.64 2.25
CA PHE A 357 4.56 -17.61 3.21
C PHE A 357 5.24 -17.76 4.57
N THR A 358 6.57 -17.66 4.58
CA THR A 358 7.31 -17.56 5.84
C THR A 358 6.87 -16.32 6.62
N PRO A 359 7.01 -16.30 7.96
CA PRO A 359 6.70 -15.12 8.76
C PRO A 359 7.37 -13.86 8.22
N GLU A 360 8.63 -13.94 7.78
CA GLU A 360 9.37 -12.79 7.24
C GLU A 360 8.73 -12.23 5.97
N LEU A 361 8.28 -13.09 5.06
CA LEU A 361 7.58 -12.65 3.84
C LEU A 361 6.24 -12.01 4.20
N VAL A 362 5.48 -12.63 5.10
CA VAL A 362 4.16 -12.13 5.53
C VAL A 362 4.29 -10.74 6.16
N HIS A 363 5.19 -10.59 7.15
CA HIS A 363 5.42 -9.30 7.81
C HIS A 363 5.95 -8.26 6.81
N GLY A 364 6.93 -8.62 5.99
CA GLY A 364 7.49 -7.69 4.99
C GLY A 364 6.50 -7.26 3.91
N MET A 365 5.50 -8.09 3.57
CA MET A 365 4.40 -7.70 2.68
C MET A 365 3.37 -6.83 3.41
N LEU A 366 2.99 -7.17 4.63
CA LEU A 366 2.06 -6.37 5.43
C LEU A 366 2.60 -4.97 5.71
N ASP A 367 3.89 -4.84 6.02
CA ASP A 367 4.56 -3.55 6.22
C ASP A 367 4.54 -2.66 4.96
N ARG A 368 4.38 -3.26 3.77
CA ARG A 368 4.27 -2.54 2.49
C ARG A 368 2.84 -2.24 2.08
N LEU A 369 1.88 -3.08 2.48
CA LEU A 369 0.48 -2.98 2.07
C LEU A 369 -0.36 -2.20 3.06
N LEU A 370 0.01 -2.20 4.34
CA LEU A 370 -0.64 -1.40 5.36
C LEU A 370 -0.14 0.05 5.29
N PRO A 371 -0.97 1.02 5.70
CA PRO A 371 -0.57 2.41 5.78
C PRO A 371 0.73 2.60 6.59
N THR A 372 1.56 3.53 6.15
CA THR A 372 2.80 3.87 6.86
C THR A 372 2.48 4.32 8.30
N GLY A 373 3.12 3.68 9.29
CA GLY A 373 2.92 4.03 10.70
C GLY A 373 1.71 3.36 11.36
N THR A 374 1.12 2.35 10.72
CA THR A 374 0.11 1.46 11.35
C THR A 374 0.65 0.92 12.68
N SER A 375 -0.08 1.13 13.78
CA SER A 375 0.33 0.65 15.11
C SER A 375 0.23 -0.88 15.21
N VAL A 376 1.00 -1.48 16.12
CA VAL A 376 0.95 -2.93 16.39
C VAL A 376 -0.46 -3.34 16.87
N GLU A 377 -1.10 -2.51 17.69
CA GLU A 377 -2.47 -2.72 18.16
C GLU A 377 -3.47 -2.72 16.99
N LEU A 378 -3.40 -1.73 16.09
CA LEU A 378 -4.27 -1.68 14.92
C LEU A 378 -4.04 -2.87 13.99
N ARG A 379 -2.78 -3.27 13.77
CA ARG A 379 -2.44 -4.44 12.95
C ARG A 379 -3.01 -5.73 13.54
N THR A 380 -2.91 -5.91 14.85
CA THR A 380 -3.49 -7.05 15.57
C THR A 380 -5.02 -7.07 15.42
N MET A 381 -5.66 -5.90 15.55
CA MET A 381 -7.10 -5.77 15.36
C MET A 381 -7.53 -6.02 13.91
N LEU A 382 -6.76 -5.55 12.92
CA LEU A 382 -6.99 -5.83 11.51
C LEU A 382 -6.86 -7.33 11.20
N ALA A 383 -5.93 -8.03 11.85
CA ALA A 383 -5.79 -9.49 11.73
C ALA A 383 -7.06 -10.21 12.19
N ARG A 384 -7.64 -9.81 13.33
CA ARG A 384 -8.91 -10.35 13.84
C ARG A 384 -10.09 -9.94 12.95
N ALA A 385 -10.14 -8.69 12.48
CA ALA A 385 -11.19 -8.18 11.60
C ALA A 385 -11.18 -8.84 10.21
N ALA A 386 -10.02 -9.28 9.72
CA ALA A 386 -9.89 -10.00 8.45
C ALA A 386 -10.64 -11.34 8.43
N ALA A 387 -10.98 -11.91 9.59
CA ALA A 387 -11.83 -13.10 9.70
C ALA A 387 -13.31 -12.84 9.32
N ALA A 388 -13.74 -11.59 9.32
CA ALA A 388 -15.09 -11.21 8.90
C ALA A 388 -15.27 -11.33 7.37
N VAL A 389 -16.53 -11.36 6.95
CA VAL A 389 -16.93 -11.30 5.53
C VAL A 389 -16.52 -9.94 4.94
N HIS A 390 -16.76 -8.86 5.69
CA HIS A 390 -16.34 -7.50 5.36
C HIS A 390 -16.03 -6.70 6.63
N LEU A 391 -15.30 -5.60 6.50
CA LEU A 391 -14.87 -4.80 7.66
C LEU A 391 -16.03 -4.13 8.40
N GLY A 392 -17.16 -3.88 7.73
CA GLY A 392 -18.38 -3.39 8.39
C GLY A 392 -18.94 -4.37 9.43
N GLN A 393 -18.95 -5.68 9.13
CA GLN A 393 -19.35 -6.72 10.07
C GLN A 393 -18.40 -6.76 11.27
N ALA A 394 -17.08 -6.73 11.01
CA ALA A 394 -16.08 -6.68 12.06
C ALA A 394 -16.26 -5.44 12.95
N GLY A 395 -16.42 -4.24 12.37
CA GLY A 395 -16.62 -3.00 13.13
C GLY A 395 -17.86 -3.01 14.03
N ALA A 396 -18.93 -3.70 13.60
CA ALA A 396 -20.15 -3.85 14.38
C ALA A 396 -20.09 -4.95 15.47
N ALA A 397 -19.08 -5.83 15.44
CA ALA A 397 -18.96 -6.95 16.36
C ALA A 397 -18.31 -6.53 17.69
N ARG A 398 -19.10 -5.97 18.62
CA ARG A 398 -18.61 -5.43 19.92
C ARG A 398 -17.63 -6.35 20.66
N GLU A 399 -17.88 -7.66 20.65
CA GLU A 399 -17.03 -8.63 21.35
C GLU A 399 -15.64 -8.77 20.75
N LEU A 400 -15.47 -8.42 19.47
CA LEU A 400 -14.16 -8.38 18.81
C LEU A 400 -13.28 -7.27 19.40
N TRP A 401 -13.90 -6.17 19.86
CA TRP A 401 -13.23 -4.93 20.24
C TRP A 401 -13.15 -4.67 21.74
N ARG A 402 -13.56 -5.62 22.57
CA ARG A 402 -13.67 -5.45 24.03
C ARG A 402 -12.40 -4.90 24.71
N GLU A 403 -11.24 -5.18 24.12
CA GLU A 403 -9.91 -4.80 24.63
C GLU A 403 -9.26 -3.64 23.83
N ALA A 404 -9.93 -3.14 22.79
CA ALA A 404 -9.38 -2.08 21.93
C ALA A 404 -9.60 -0.68 22.53
N SER A 405 -8.62 0.20 22.36
CA SER A 405 -8.75 1.61 22.74
C SER A 405 -9.62 2.40 21.75
N GLU A 406 -10.18 3.53 22.19
CA GLU A 406 -10.94 4.45 21.30
C GLU A 406 -10.08 4.95 20.13
N ALA A 407 -8.78 5.14 20.35
CA ALA A 407 -7.85 5.55 19.31
C ALA A 407 -7.71 4.48 18.21
N VAL A 408 -7.58 3.20 18.59
CA VAL A 408 -7.52 2.08 17.64
C VAL A 408 -8.83 1.93 16.87
N HIS A 409 -9.98 2.13 17.53
CA HIS A 409 -11.28 2.19 16.86
C HIS A 409 -11.35 3.29 15.81
N ALA A 410 -10.95 4.51 16.15
CA ALA A 410 -10.98 5.63 15.23
C ALA A 410 -10.05 5.40 14.01
N ASP A 411 -8.89 4.78 14.23
CA ASP A 411 -7.99 4.43 13.14
C ASP A 411 -8.53 3.28 12.28
N TYR A 412 -9.23 2.31 12.88
CA TYR A 412 -9.93 1.26 12.15
C TYR A 412 -11.05 1.84 11.28
N ASP A 413 -11.89 2.72 11.81
CA ASP A 413 -12.98 3.36 11.06
C ASP A 413 -12.44 4.19 9.89
N ARG A 414 -11.32 4.90 10.09
CA ARG A 414 -10.62 5.60 9.01
C ARG A 414 -10.08 4.61 7.97
N PHE A 415 -9.58 3.45 8.39
CA PHE A 415 -9.07 2.43 7.49
C PHE A 415 -10.19 1.78 6.66
N SER A 416 -11.28 1.36 7.31
CA SER A 416 -12.40 0.65 6.68
C SER A 416 -13.23 1.55 5.76
N GLY A 417 -13.32 2.85 6.07
CA GLY A 417 -14.01 3.85 5.26
C GLY A 417 -13.21 4.41 4.08
N ASP A 418 -11.93 4.04 3.90
CA ASP A 418 -11.12 4.56 2.79
C ASP A 418 -11.16 3.60 1.59
N PRO A 419 -11.85 3.94 0.48
CA PRO A 419 -11.93 3.11 -0.72
C PRO A 419 -10.59 2.86 -1.44
N LEU A 420 -9.49 3.52 -1.03
CA LEU A 420 -8.15 3.16 -1.51
C LEU A 420 -7.50 2.02 -0.71
N ARG A 421 -8.05 1.69 0.46
CA ARG A 421 -7.54 0.65 1.37
C ARG A 421 -8.40 -0.61 1.33
N THR A 422 -9.65 -0.43 0.94
CA THR A 422 -10.58 -1.51 0.67
C THR A 422 -10.67 -1.76 -0.83
N MET A 423 -11.24 -2.88 -1.20
CA MET A 423 -11.47 -3.27 -2.58
C MET A 423 -12.96 -3.29 -2.81
N HIS A 424 -13.41 -2.68 -3.89
CA HIS A 424 -14.78 -2.80 -4.37
C HIS A 424 -14.74 -3.29 -5.81
N LEU A 425 -15.51 -4.33 -6.12
CA LEU A 425 -15.68 -4.78 -7.49
C LEU A 425 -16.71 -3.87 -8.13
N THR A 426 -16.41 -3.26 -9.26
CA THR A 426 -17.38 -2.41 -9.98
C THR A 426 -17.75 -3.08 -11.30
N THR A 427 -18.63 -4.07 -11.23
CA THR A 427 -19.18 -4.76 -12.41
C THR A 427 -20.46 -4.10 -12.92
N GLY A 428 -21.01 -3.14 -12.17
CA GLY A 428 -22.25 -2.44 -12.49
C GLY A 428 -23.50 -3.15 -11.97
N ASP A 429 -23.31 -4.15 -11.11
CA ASP A 429 -24.37 -4.95 -10.49
C ASP A 429 -24.16 -4.93 -8.97
N ALA A 430 -24.98 -4.13 -8.28
CA ALA A 430 -24.82 -3.86 -6.86
C ALA A 430 -24.87 -5.12 -5.97
N LEU A 431 -25.56 -6.19 -6.39
CA LEU A 431 -25.60 -7.45 -5.64
C LEU A 431 -24.31 -8.26 -5.78
N SER A 432 -23.59 -8.03 -6.87
CA SER A 432 -22.38 -8.74 -7.28
C SER A 432 -21.10 -8.00 -6.93
N ASP A 433 -21.21 -6.69 -6.69
CA ASP A 433 -20.11 -5.75 -6.46
C ASP A 433 -19.64 -5.74 -4.99
N GLY A 434 -20.48 -6.25 -4.09
CA GLY A 434 -20.19 -6.41 -2.67
C GLY A 434 -20.06 -5.09 -1.90
N PRO A 435 -19.86 -5.15 -0.57
CA PRO A 435 -19.72 -3.95 0.24
C PRO A 435 -18.40 -3.24 -0.06
N HIS A 436 -18.41 -1.90 0.04
CA HIS A 436 -17.20 -1.09 -0.13
C HIS A 436 -16.15 -1.35 0.95
N GLU A 437 -16.53 -1.93 2.09
CA GLU A 437 -15.60 -2.27 3.18
C GLU A 437 -14.99 -3.68 3.03
N THR A 438 -14.95 -4.23 1.82
CA THR A 438 -14.30 -5.52 1.53
C THR A 438 -12.78 -5.34 1.50
N LEU A 439 -12.03 -6.17 2.21
CA LEU A 439 -10.56 -6.11 2.17
C LEU A 439 -10.04 -6.55 0.81
N HIS A 440 -8.90 -6.00 0.39
CA HIS A 440 -8.19 -6.57 -0.75
C HIS A 440 -7.77 -8.03 -0.43
N PRO A 441 -7.99 -9.03 -1.32
CA PRO A 441 -7.74 -10.46 -1.04
C PRO A 441 -6.37 -10.78 -0.49
N VAL A 442 -5.31 -10.22 -1.09
CA VAL A 442 -3.94 -10.47 -0.61
C VAL A 442 -3.73 -9.92 0.80
N LEU A 443 -4.29 -8.76 1.12
CA LEU A 443 -4.18 -8.16 2.44
C LEU A 443 -4.95 -9.01 3.46
N ARG A 444 -6.18 -9.41 3.13
CA ARG A 444 -6.96 -10.33 3.95
C ARG A 444 -6.23 -11.64 4.20
N PHE A 445 -5.67 -12.25 3.16
CA PHE A 445 -4.90 -13.49 3.26
C PHE A 445 -3.71 -13.34 4.21
N LEU A 446 -2.92 -12.28 4.06
CA LEU A 446 -1.75 -12.04 4.91
C LEU A 446 -2.14 -11.77 6.38
N LEU A 447 -3.21 -11.00 6.61
CA LEU A 447 -3.75 -10.72 7.94
C LEU A 447 -4.28 -12.00 8.63
N LEU A 448 -4.93 -12.89 7.88
CA LEU A 448 -5.36 -14.18 8.39
C LEU A 448 -4.19 -15.12 8.69
N ARG A 449 -3.11 -15.04 7.91
CA ARG A 449 -1.87 -15.77 8.21
C ARG A 449 -1.25 -15.26 9.51
N GLU A 450 -1.22 -13.95 9.73
CA GLU A 450 -0.78 -13.38 10.99
C GLU A 450 -1.66 -13.83 12.16
N LEU A 451 -2.98 -13.82 11.99
CA LEU A 451 -3.92 -14.34 12.99
C LEU A 451 -3.65 -15.82 13.31
N ALA A 452 -3.48 -16.67 12.29
CA ALA A 452 -3.20 -18.09 12.45
C ALA A 452 -1.82 -18.37 13.10
N LEU A 453 -0.83 -17.51 12.86
CA LEU A 453 0.48 -17.60 13.51
C LEU A 453 0.41 -17.21 15.00
N ALA A 454 -0.35 -16.16 15.34
CA ALA A 454 -0.57 -15.76 16.73
C ALA A 454 -1.40 -16.80 17.51
N ASP A 455 -2.39 -17.40 16.85
CA ASP A 455 -3.30 -18.40 17.38
C ASP A 455 -2.60 -19.68 17.87
N ALA A 456 -1.43 -20.02 17.31
CA ALA A 456 -0.59 -21.12 17.81
C ALA A 456 -0.23 -21.00 19.30
N THR A 457 -0.44 -19.83 19.90
CA THR A 457 -0.14 -19.53 21.30
C THR A 457 -1.33 -19.06 22.15
N SER A 458 -2.49 -18.74 21.56
CA SER A 458 -3.50 -17.92 22.27
C SER A 458 -4.99 -18.08 21.89
N ASP A 459 -5.41 -19.15 21.19
CA ASP A 459 -6.81 -19.40 20.76
C ASP A 459 -7.50 -18.19 20.07
N THR A 460 -6.69 -17.26 19.53
CA THR A 460 -7.15 -15.97 19.00
C THR A 460 -8.01 -16.11 17.75
N TRP A 461 -7.80 -17.19 16.97
CA TRP A 461 -8.62 -17.52 15.81
C TRP A 461 -10.06 -17.81 16.22
N ASP A 462 -10.22 -18.74 17.16
CA ASP A 462 -11.53 -19.21 17.61
C ASP A 462 -12.27 -18.09 18.35
N VAL A 463 -11.57 -17.29 19.16
CA VAL A 463 -12.15 -16.10 19.80
C VAL A 463 -12.67 -15.08 18.77
N ALA A 464 -11.91 -14.81 17.70
CA ALA A 464 -12.35 -13.89 16.65
C ALA A 464 -13.60 -14.42 15.92
N HIS A 465 -13.60 -15.69 15.53
CA HIS A 465 -14.72 -16.32 14.85
C HIS A 465 -15.97 -16.44 15.75
N THR A 466 -15.81 -16.73 17.04
CA THR A 466 -16.93 -16.71 18.00
C THR A 466 -17.53 -15.32 18.13
N ALA A 467 -16.71 -14.26 18.27
CA ALA A 467 -17.21 -12.88 18.37
C ALA A 467 -18.00 -12.46 17.12
N LEU A 468 -17.51 -12.82 15.93
CA LEU A 468 -18.18 -12.54 14.66
C LEU A 468 -19.45 -13.39 14.47
N SER A 469 -19.41 -14.66 14.87
CA SER A 469 -20.58 -15.55 14.84
C SER A 469 -21.69 -15.03 15.76
N LEU A 470 -21.38 -14.59 16.98
CA LEU A 470 -22.35 -13.98 17.90
C LEU A 470 -23.02 -12.75 17.27
N ARG A 471 -22.25 -11.92 16.56
CA ARG A 471 -22.79 -10.77 15.83
C ARG A 471 -23.74 -11.21 14.71
N ALA A 472 -23.38 -12.23 13.94
CA ALA A 472 -24.20 -12.78 12.86
C ALA A 472 -25.51 -13.38 13.41
N SER A 473 -25.45 -14.19 14.46
CA SER A 473 -26.62 -14.76 15.12
C SER A 473 -27.57 -13.67 15.62
N ALA A 474 -27.06 -12.62 16.26
CA ALA A 474 -27.88 -11.50 16.73
C ALA A 474 -28.58 -10.72 15.60
N ARG A 475 -28.04 -10.72 14.36
CA ARG A 475 -28.72 -10.13 13.20
C ARG A 475 -29.80 -11.05 12.65
N ALA A 476 -29.51 -12.34 12.55
CA ALA A 476 -30.50 -13.34 12.15
C ALA A 476 -31.72 -13.32 13.10
N ASP A 477 -31.49 -13.30 14.41
CA ASP A 477 -32.55 -13.20 15.42
C ASP A 477 -33.37 -11.90 15.32
N ALA A 478 -32.79 -10.83 14.79
CA ALA A 478 -33.45 -9.56 14.54
C ALA A 478 -34.25 -9.52 13.21
N GLY A 479 -34.36 -10.65 12.50
CA GLY A 479 -35.10 -10.77 11.24
C GLY A 479 -34.31 -10.37 9.99
N HIS A 480 -32.98 -10.30 10.08
CA HIS A 480 -32.09 -10.14 8.91
C HIS A 480 -31.67 -11.52 8.38
N ASP A 481 -32.64 -12.26 7.81
CA ASP A 481 -32.46 -13.63 7.31
C ASP A 481 -31.41 -13.73 6.18
N ASP A 482 -31.14 -12.62 5.49
CA ASP A 482 -30.13 -12.45 4.44
C ASP A 482 -28.69 -12.68 4.93
N GLU A 483 -28.47 -12.67 6.25
CA GLU A 483 -27.17 -12.90 6.89
C GLU A 483 -27.08 -14.24 7.65
N SER A 484 -28.12 -15.07 7.61
CA SER A 484 -28.14 -16.37 8.32
C SER A 484 -26.99 -17.30 7.94
N TRP A 485 -26.51 -17.22 6.70
CA TRP A 485 -25.35 -17.97 6.20
C TRP A 485 -24.03 -17.55 6.86
N ALA A 486 -23.93 -16.34 7.43
CA ALA A 486 -22.70 -15.84 8.05
C ALA A 486 -22.35 -16.60 9.34
N VAL A 487 -23.34 -17.17 10.05
CA VAL A 487 -23.10 -18.09 11.17
C VAL A 487 -22.40 -19.36 10.66
N ALA A 488 -22.96 -20.00 9.63
CA ALA A 488 -22.37 -21.18 8.99
C ALA A 488 -20.98 -20.89 8.39
N TYR A 489 -20.74 -19.67 7.91
CA TYR A 489 -19.42 -19.22 7.46
C TYR A 489 -18.38 -19.25 8.59
N HIS A 490 -18.71 -18.69 9.77
CA HIS A 490 -17.79 -18.69 10.90
C HIS A 490 -17.64 -20.08 11.53
N ASP A 491 -18.71 -20.89 11.55
CA ASP A 491 -18.64 -22.30 11.95
C ASP A 491 -17.66 -23.09 11.07
N LEU A 492 -17.76 -22.94 9.75
CA LEU A 492 -16.85 -23.60 8.82
C LEU A 492 -15.40 -23.18 9.06
N ALA A 493 -15.14 -21.88 9.21
CA ALA A 493 -13.81 -21.35 9.48
C ALA A 493 -13.20 -21.80 10.82
N SER A 494 -14.04 -22.08 11.81
CA SER A 494 -13.64 -22.69 13.10
C SER A 494 -13.48 -24.22 13.03
N GLY A 495 -13.74 -24.84 11.87
CA GLY A 495 -13.61 -26.28 11.64
C GLY A 495 -14.88 -27.10 11.88
N HIS A 496 -16.02 -26.44 12.14
CA HIS A 496 -17.32 -27.09 12.33
C HIS A 496 -18.01 -27.37 10.98
N LEU A 497 -17.38 -28.18 10.12
CA LEU A 497 -17.89 -28.53 8.78
C LEU A 497 -19.32 -29.11 8.81
N GLU A 498 -19.64 -29.94 9.80
CA GLU A 498 -20.98 -30.56 9.93
C GLU A 498 -22.08 -29.51 10.15
N ALA A 499 -21.82 -28.45 10.91
CA ALA A 499 -22.78 -27.36 11.15
C ALA A 499 -23.03 -26.57 9.85
N ALA A 500 -21.97 -26.23 9.12
CA ALA A 500 -22.09 -25.52 7.85
C ALA A 500 -22.80 -26.35 6.76
N ALA A 501 -22.53 -27.66 6.69
CA ALA A 501 -23.23 -28.57 5.79
C ALA A 501 -24.72 -28.72 6.17
N THR A 502 -25.03 -28.73 7.47
CA THR A 502 -26.41 -28.77 7.97
C THR A 502 -27.22 -27.54 7.55
N HIS A 503 -26.59 -26.36 7.57
CA HIS A 503 -27.20 -25.13 7.03
C HIS A 503 -27.52 -25.28 5.53
N LEU A 504 -26.58 -25.74 4.71
CA LEU A 504 -26.81 -25.96 3.27
C LEU A 504 -27.89 -27.00 2.99
N ASP A 505 -27.89 -28.12 3.72
CA ASP A 505 -28.94 -29.15 3.59
C ASP A 505 -30.31 -28.61 3.97
N GLY A 506 -30.39 -27.78 5.01
CA GLY A 506 -31.62 -27.12 5.45
C GLY A 506 -32.22 -26.19 4.38
N CYS A 507 -31.40 -25.62 3.51
CA CYS A 507 -31.83 -24.78 2.38
C CYS A 507 -32.12 -25.58 1.10
N PHE A 508 -31.57 -26.80 0.97
CA PHE A 508 -31.63 -27.57 -0.28
C PHE A 508 -33.08 -27.93 -0.64
N GLY A 509 -33.50 -27.54 -1.85
CA GLY A 509 -34.87 -27.73 -2.36
C GLY A 509 -35.93 -26.80 -1.75
N ARG A 510 -35.56 -25.93 -0.80
CA ARG A 510 -36.44 -24.87 -0.29
C ARG A 510 -36.25 -23.55 -1.01
N ILE A 511 -35.05 -23.31 -1.52
CA ILE A 511 -34.68 -22.15 -2.33
C ILE A 511 -34.24 -22.63 -3.74
N PRO A 512 -34.33 -21.77 -4.77
CA PRO A 512 -33.85 -22.13 -6.11
C PRO A 512 -32.38 -22.57 -6.11
N ALA A 513 -32.01 -23.51 -6.97
CA ALA A 513 -30.65 -24.04 -7.02
C ALA A 513 -29.59 -22.97 -7.29
N GLU A 514 -29.92 -21.90 -8.02
CA GLU A 514 -29.01 -20.77 -8.23
C GLU A 514 -28.66 -20.06 -6.92
N GLU A 515 -29.66 -19.82 -6.07
CA GLU A 515 -29.47 -19.19 -4.77
C GLU A 515 -28.75 -20.13 -3.80
N TRP A 516 -29.06 -21.43 -3.84
CA TRP A 516 -28.33 -22.44 -3.09
C TRP A 516 -26.85 -22.50 -3.49
N CYS A 517 -26.55 -22.46 -4.80
CA CYS A 517 -25.17 -22.42 -5.30
C CYS A 517 -24.44 -21.13 -4.90
N ARG A 518 -25.14 -19.98 -4.85
CA ARG A 518 -24.57 -18.74 -4.29
C ARG A 518 -24.26 -18.91 -2.80
N GLY A 519 -25.15 -19.56 -2.03
CA GLY A 519 -24.89 -19.91 -0.63
C GLY A 519 -23.64 -20.76 -0.45
N LEU A 520 -23.48 -21.83 -1.24
CA LEU A 520 -22.27 -22.65 -1.27
C LEU A 520 -21.03 -21.80 -1.62
N ALA A 521 -21.13 -20.91 -2.61
CA ALA A 521 -20.04 -20.02 -3.01
C ALA A 521 -19.65 -19.03 -1.89
N ARG A 522 -20.62 -18.53 -1.10
CA ARG A 522 -20.33 -17.70 0.09
C ARG A 522 -19.62 -18.50 1.17
N LEU A 523 -20.09 -19.71 1.48
CA LEU A 523 -19.51 -20.52 2.55
C LEU A 523 -18.08 -20.96 2.24
N ARG A 524 -17.77 -21.38 1.00
CA ARG A 524 -16.41 -21.78 0.64
C ARG A 524 -15.36 -20.65 0.75
N ARG A 525 -15.78 -19.39 0.90
CA ARG A 525 -14.89 -18.24 1.14
C ARG A 525 -14.50 -18.09 2.61
N ALA A 526 -15.04 -18.95 3.49
CA ALA A 526 -14.58 -19.09 4.86
C ALA A 526 -13.07 -19.37 4.85
N PRO A 527 -12.28 -18.66 5.68
CA PRO A 527 -10.85 -18.86 5.68
C PRO A 527 -10.50 -20.25 6.24
N VAL A 528 -9.57 -20.93 5.58
CA VAL A 528 -9.04 -22.23 6.04
C VAL A 528 -7.96 -21.98 7.09
N ARG A 529 -8.14 -22.50 8.30
CA ARG A 529 -7.16 -22.40 9.39
C ARG A 529 -5.93 -23.25 9.07
N THR A 530 -4.79 -22.59 8.86
CA THR A 530 -3.51 -23.22 8.52
C THR A 530 -2.55 -23.14 9.70
N ARG A 531 -2.64 -24.11 10.61
CA ARG A 531 -1.81 -24.16 11.83
C ARG A 531 -0.33 -24.20 11.47
N GLY A 532 0.46 -23.31 12.06
CA GLY A 532 1.91 -23.24 11.83
C GLY A 532 2.35 -22.60 10.51
N GLY A 533 1.44 -21.95 9.78
CA GLY A 533 1.81 -21.09 8.64
C GLY A 533 2.14 -21.81 7.32
N GLY A 534 2.24 -23.14 7.32
CA GLY A 534 2.40 -23.93 6.10
C GLY A 534 1.11 -24.02 5.28
N LEU A 535 1.21 -24.49 4.03
CA LEU A 535 0.04 -25.05 3.36
C LEU A 535 -0.37 -26.38 3.99
N PRO A 536 -1.65 -26.76 3.91
CA PRO A 536 -2.07 -28.08 4.33
C PRO A 536 -1.34 -29.19 3.55
N GLY A 537 -1.49 -30.43 4.03
CA GLY A 537 -0.93 -31.61 3.37
C GLY A 537 -1.50 -31.82 1.97
N PRO A 538 -1.18 -32.94 1.30
CA PRO A 538 -1.74 -33.26 -0.01
C PRO A 538 -3.28 -33.12 -0.03
N PRO A 539 -3.88 -32.49 -1.07
CA PRO A 539 -5.31 -32.11 -1.06
C PRO A 539 -6.24 -33.28 -0.78
N ARG A 540 -5.94 -34.45 -1.39
CA ARG A 540 -6.68 -35.70 -1.17
C ARG A 540 -6.72 -36.13 0.30
N ARG A 541 -5.59 -36.04 1.01
CA ARG A 541 -5.51 -36.44 2.43
C ARG A 541 -6.25 -35.46 3.32
N GLU A 542 -6.20 -34.17 3.00
CA GLU A 542 -6.94 -33.15 3.74
C GLU A 542 -8.45 -33.34 3.56
N PHE A 543 -8.92 -33.55 2.33
CA PHE A 543 -10.31 -33.87 2.03
C PHE A 543 -10.80 -35.10 2.82
N GLU A 544 -10.06 -36.21 2.76
CA GLU A 544 -10.37 -37.44 3.50
C GLU A 544 -10.44 -37.20 5.02
N SER A 545 -9.53 -36.40 5.55
CA SER A 545 -9.52 -36.03 6.97
C SER A 545 -10.77 -35.22 7.36
N LEU A 546 -11.17 -34.25 6.53
CA LEU A 546 -12.35 -33.40 6.75
C LEU A 546 -13.64 -34.22 6.76
N VAL A 547 -13.80 -35.17 5.84
CA VAL A 547 -15.05 -35.93 5.68
C VAL A 547 -15.07 -37.24 6.48
N ARG A 548 -14.00 -37.56 7.21
CA ARG A 548 -13.84 -38.83 7.95
C ARG A 548 -15.02 -39.14 8.87
N PHE A 549 -15.59 -38.12 9.50
CA PHE A 549 -16.71 -38.28 10.45
C PHE A 549 -18.00 -38.81 9.78
N LEU A 550 -18.14 -38.68 8.46
CA LEU A 550 -19.30 -39.23 7.72
C LEU A 550 -19.37 -40.76 7.74
N ASN A 551 -18.25 -41.42 8.08
CA ASN A 551 -18.15 -42.88 8.20
C ASN A 551 -18.45 -43.39 9.61
N ASP A 552 -18.79 -42.51 10.55
CA ASP A 552 -19.15 -42.90 11.93
C ASP A 552 -20.46 -43.69 11.94
N PRO A 553 -20.43 -44.99 12.33
CA PRO A 553 -21.61 -45.85 12.33
C PRO A 553 -22.62 -45.47 13.42
N GLU A 554 -22.23 -44.75 14.47
CA GLU A 554 -23.12 -44.35 15.57
C GLU A 554 -24.03 -43.18 15.19
N ARG A 555 -23.65 -42.42 14.16
CA ARG A 555 -24.41 -41.28 13.64
C ARG A 555 -24.56 -41.41 12.12
N PRO A 556 -25.44 -42.29 11.60
CA PRO A 556 -25.60 -42.43 10.17
C PRO A 556 -26.19 -41.15 9.56
N ARG A 557 -25.56 -40.64 8.49
CA ARG A 557 -26.08 -39.53 7.68
C ARG A 557 -26.75 -40.07 6.42
N ASP A 558 -27.81 -39.41 5.98
CA ASP A 558 -28.48 -39.75 4.74
C ASP A 558 -27.60 -39.45 3.50
N ARG A 559 -28.07 -39.88 2.33
CA ARG A 559 -27.30 -39.76 1.09
C ARG A 559 -27.09 -38.29 0.69
N ARG A 560 -28.09 -37.42 0.92
CA ARG A 560 -28.06 -36.01 0.53
C ARG A 560 -27.08 -35.22 1.39
N MET A 561 -27.16 -35.36 2.71
CA MET A 561 -26.23 -34.74 3.65
C MET A 561 -24.78 -35.14 3.36
N LYS A 562 -24.52 -36.42 3.06
CA LYS A 562 -23.19 -36.90 2.67
C LYS A 562 -22.69 -36.19 1.40
N ALA A 563 -23.53 -36.05 0.39
CA ALA A 563 -23.18 -35.37 -0.86
C ALA A 563 -22.91 -33.88 -0.63
N ILE A 564 -23.76 -33.19 0.13
CA ILE A 564 -23.58 -31.76 0.46
C ILE A 564 -22.31 -31.54 1.29
N THR A 565 -22.04 -32.38 2.29
CA THR A 565 -20.85 -32.26 3.13
C THR A 565 -19.58 -32.48 2.32
N ARG A 566 -19.54 -33.51 1.46
CA ARG A 566 -18.38 -33.77 0.60
C ARG A 566 -18.17 -32.65 -0.42
N LEU A 567 -19.24 -32.18 -1.03
CA LEU A 567 -19.20 -31.05 -1.95
C LEU A 567 -18.66 -29.79 -1.27
N LEU A 568 -19.15 -29.46 -0.07
CA LEU A 568 -18.68 -28.31 0.69
C LEU A 568 -17.20 -28.48 1.07
N ALA A 569 -16.80 -29.64 1.60
CA ALA A 569 -15.43 -29.90 2.00
C ALA A 569 -14.45 -29.80 0.82
N ALA A 570 -14.75 -30.44 -0.30
CA ALA A 570 -13.92 -30.40 -1.50
C ALA A 570 -13.87 -28.98 -2.09
N SER A 571 -15.02 -28.31 -2.22
CA SER A 571 -15.09 -26.95 -2.77
C SER A 571 -14.46 -25.88 -1.87
N TRP A 572 -14.32 -26.16 -0.57
CA TRP A 572 -13.74 -25.23 0.40
C TRP A 572 -12.21 -25.15 0.30
N ILE A 573 -11.55 -26.28 0.03
CA ILE A 573 -10.09 -26.34 -0.12
C ILE A 573 -9.63 -26.29 -1.58
N ALA A 574 -10.54 -26.54 -2.54
CA ALA A 574 -10.24 -26.48 -3.97
C ALA A 574 -10.33 -25.05 -4.54
N PRO A 575 -9.58 -24.74 -5.61
CA PRO A 575 -9.68 -23.47 -6.31
C PRO A 575 -11.06 -23.29 -6.95
N GLU A 576 -11.60 -22.07 -6.91
CA GLU A 576 -12.84 -21.76 -7.63
C GLU A 576 -12.63 -21.91 -9.15
N PRO A 577 -13.61 -22.48 -9.89
CA PRO A 577 -13.55 -22.53 -11.34
C PRO A 577 -13.74 -21.12 -11.91
N ARG A 578 -13.72 -21.00 -13.24
CA ARG A 578 -14.07 -19.74 -13.91
C ARG A 578 -15.50 -19.32 -13.57
N ASP A 579 -15.69 -18.02 -13.38
CA ASP A 579 -16.97 -17.47 -12.96
C ASP A 579 -18.09 -17.67 -13.99
N GLU A 580 -19.21 -18.19 -13.50
CA GLU A 580 -20.49 -18.10 -14.18
C GLU A 580 -21.33 -17.00 -13.55
N GLN A 581 -21.75 -16.05 -14.39
CA GLN A 581 -22.40 -14.81 -13.97
C GLN A 581 -23.66 -15.06 -13.12
N ALA A 582 -24.40 -16.16 -13.35
CA ALA A 582 -25.65 -16.44 -12.66
C ALA A 582 -25.46 -16.94 -11.21
N THR A 583 -24.32 -17.58 -10.91
CA THR A 583 -24.13 -18.36 -9.68
C THR A 583 -22.93 -17.97 -8.83
N ASP A 584 -21.89 -17.37 -9.42
CA ASP A 584 -20.60 -17.12 -8.75
C ASP A 584 -20.35 -15.65 -8.38
N ARG A 585 -21.30 -14.76 -8.70
CA ARG A 585 -21.23 -13.35 -8.32
C ARG A 585 -21.74 -13.14 -6.90
N VAL A 586 -20.85 -13.33 -5.94
CA VAL A 586 -21.17 -13.32 -4.50
C VAL A 586 -20.62 -12.09 -3.77
N GLY A 587 -20.28 -11.01 -4.48
CA GLY A 587 -19.95 -9.72 -3.87
C GLY A 587 -18.50 -9.61 -3.41
N ASP A 588 -17.94 -10.65 -2.79
CA ASP A 588 -16.55 -10.63 -2.33
C ASP A 588 -15.57 -11.32 -3.32
N PRO A 589 -14.30 -10.91 -3.36
CA PRO A 589 -13.29 -11.43 -4.30
C PRO A 589 -12.39 -12.53 -3.71
N TYR A 590 -12.72 -13.12 -2.56
CA TYR A 590 -11.79 -13.99 -1.84
C TYR A 590 -11.68 -15.37 -2.47
N ARG A 591 -10.46 -15.74 -2.89
CA ARG A 591 -10.12 -17.06 -3.43
C ARG A 591 -8.83 -17.55 -2.82
N ASN A 592 -8.70 -18.86 -2.70
CA ASN A 592 -7.49 -19.48 -2.20
C ASN A 592 -7.09 -20.66 -3.11
N PRO A 593 -6.15 -20.46 -4.04
CA PRO A 593 -5.70 -21.54 -4.92
C PRO A 593 -4.76 -22.53 -4.23
N LEU A 594 -4.37 -22.31 -2.97
CA LEU A 594 -3.27 -23.06 -2.36
C LEU A 594 -3.67 -24.39 -1.72
N GLY A 595 -4.96 -24.59 -1.42
CA GLY A 595 -5.42 -25.86 -0.84
C GLY A 595 -5.34 -27.01 -1.84
N ASP A 596 -5.52 -26.72 -3.13
CA ASP A 596 -5.44 -27.68 -4.22
C ASP A 596 -4.92 -27.00 -5.51
N PRO A 597 -3.62 -26.70 -5.59
CA PRO A 597 -3.05 -25.88 -6.67
C PRO A 597 -3.11 -26.54 -8.07
N TYR A 598 -3.41 -27.84 -8.14
CA TYR A 598 -3.55 -28.62 -9.37
C TYR A 598 -4.98 -29.08 -9.65
N ALA A 599 -5.94 -28.65 -8.82
CA ALA A 599 -7.36 -28.98 -8.92
C ALA A 599 -7.65 -30.50 -8.93
N GLU A 600 -6.91 -31.27 -8.10
CA GLU A 600 -7.08 -32.72 -7.91
C GLU A 600 -8.48 -33.12 -7.45
N LEU A 601 -9.22 -32.21 -6.78
CA LEU A 601 -10.55 -32.46 -6.22
C LEU A 601 -11.71 -32.07 -7.16
N TYR A 602 -11.42 -31.51 -8.33
CA TYR A 602 -12.46 -31.16 -9.32
C TYR A 602 -13.34 -32.35 -9.74
N PRO A 603 -12.80 -33.57 -9.95
CA PRO A 603 -13.63 -34.74 -10.24
C PRO A 603 -14.65 -35.05 -9.13
N ASP A 604 -14.23 -34.97 -7.87
CA ASP A 604 -15.09 -35.21 -6.70
C ASP A 604 -16.21 -34.17 -6.61
N ILE A 605 -15.87 -32.88 -6.79
CA ILE A 605 -16.86 -31.78 -6.81
C ILE A 605 -17.89 -32.01 -7.92
N ARG A 606 -17.43 -32.38 -9.12
CA ARG A 606 -18.29 -32.67 -10.27
C ARG A 606 -19.23 -33.83 -9.99
N GLU A 607 -18.74 -34.92 -9.38
CA GLU A 607 -19.55 -36.07 -9.02
C GLU A 607 -20.65 -35.71 -8.01
N GLU A 608 -20.32 -34.91 -7.00
CA GLU A 608 -21.30 -34.53 -5.98
C GLU A 608 -22.38 -33.59 -6.54
N PHE A 609 -22.04 -32.66 -7.45
CA PHE A 609 -23.05 -31.88 -8.18
C PHE A 609 -23.99 -32.76 -9.01
N LEU A 610 -23.47 -33.79 -9.70
CA LEU A 610 -24.28 -34.74 -10.46
C LEU A 610 -25.17 -35.60 -9.54
N THR A 611 -24.68 -35.93 -8.35
CA THR A 611 -25.44 -36.63 -7.32
C THR A 611 -26.60 -35.79 -6.81
N LEU A 612 -26.36 -34.50 -6.49
CA LEU A 612 -27.42 -33.58 -6.07
C LEU A 612 -28.43 -33.31 -7.17
N ARG A 613 -27.99 -33.18 -8.43
CA ARG A 613 -28.86 -33.08 -9.60
C ARG A 613 -29.88 -34.23 -9.66
N ALA A 614 -29.45 -35.45 -9.35
CA ALA A 614 -30.34 -36.62 -9.38
C ALA A 614 -31.39 -36.64 -8.25
N MET A 615 -31.24 -35.75 -7.24
CA MET A 615 -32.12 -35.66 -6.08
C MET A 615 -33.14 -34.52 -6.17
N VAL A 616 -33.12 -33.73 -7.25
CA VAL A 616 -34.06 -32.63 -7.47
C VAL A 616 -35.02 -32.99 -8.60
N ASP A 617 -36.30 -32.67 -8.39
CA ASP A 617 -37.39 -32.94 -9.33
C ASP A 617 -37.55 -31.81 -10.36
N ASP A 618 -37.24 -30.58 -9.98
CA ASP A 618 -37.34 -29.41 -10.85
C ASP A 618 -36.25 -29.40 -11.94
N GLU A 619 -36.66 -29.25 -13.21
CA GLU A 619 -35.74 -29.32 -14.35
C GLU A 619 -34.83 -28.08 -14.46
N ALA A 620 -35.28 -26.91 -14.00
CA ALA A 620 -34.43 -25.72 -13.99
C ALA A 620 -33.29 -25.89 -12.98
N ASP A 621 -33.59 -26.39 -11.78
CA ASP A 621 -32.60 -26.71 -10.76
C ASP A 621 -31.63 -27.82 -11.22
N ARG A 622 -32.14 -28.87 -11.88
CA ARG A 622 -31.30 -29.91 -12.49
C ARG A 622 -30.32 -29.34 -13.51
N HIS A 623 -30.75 -28.34 -14.29
CA HIS A 623 -29.89 -27.66 -15.25
C HIS A 623 -28.82 -26.81 -14.57
N VAL A 624 -29.13 -26.12 -13.47
CA VAL A 624 -28.15 -25.36 -12.68
C VAL A 624 -27.04 -26.28 -12.14
N PHE A 625 -27.39 -27.41 -11.54
CA PHE A 625 -26.39 -28.34 -11.03
C PHE A 625 -25.55 -28.99 -12.13
N LEU A 626 -26.13 -29.25 -13.30
CA LEU A 626 -25.37 -29.72 -14.47
C LEU A 626 -24.35 -28.67 -14.92
N ARG A 627 -24.77 -27.41 -15.12
CA ARG A 627 -23.87 -26.31 -15.48
C ARG A 627 -22.73 -26.17 -14.48
N LYS A 628 -23.06 -26.22 -13.17
CA LYS A 628 -22.05 -26.22 -12.11
C LYS A 628 -21.06 -27.37 -12.24
N SER A 629 -21.53 -28.60 -12.47
CA SER A 629 -20.65 -29.75 -12.66
C SER A 629 -19.71 -29.59 -13.88
N GLU A 630 -20.17 -28.93 -14.94
CA GLU A 630 -19.38 -28.68 -16.16
C GLU A 630 -18.29 -27.63 -15.96
N GLN A 631 -18.49 -26.64 -15.06
CA GLN A 631 -17.46 -25.65 -14.70
C GLN A 631 -16.18 -26.32 -14.19
N TYR A 632 -16.32 -27.38 -13.40
CA TYR A 632 -15.20 -28.16 -12.85
C TYR A 632 -14.63 -29.18 -13.84
N GLY A 633 -15.11 -29.21 -15.09
CA GLY A 633 -14.57 -30.07 -16.15
C GLY A 633 -13.27 -29.56 -16.78
N ARG A 634 -12.84 -28.33 -16.46
CA ARG A 634 -11.63 -27.71 -17.02
C ARG A 634 -10.74 -27.17 -15.91
N GLN A 635 -9.43 -27.33 -16.09
CA GLN A 635 -8.45 -26.77 -15.17
C GLN A 635 -8.55 -25.23 -15.10
N PRO A 636 -8.40 -24.61 -13.92
CA PRO A 636 -8.71 -23.20 -13.71
C PRO A 636 -7.70 -22.24 -14.38
N TRP A 637 -6.48 -22.71 -14.66
CA TRP A 637 -5.44 -21.91 -15.31
C TRP A 637 -5.56 -21.80 -16.82
N TRP A 638 -6.51 -22.50 -17.45
CA TRP A 638 -6.82 -22.31 -18.87
C TRP A 638 -7.62 -21.04 -19.13
#